data_AF-V4IYV0-F1
#
_entry.id   AF-V4IYV0-F1
#
_cell.length_a   1.000
_cell.length_b   1.000
_cell.length_c   1.000
_cell.angle_alpha   90.00
_cell.angle_beta   90.00
_cell.angle_gamma   90.00
#
_symmetry.space_group_name_H-M   'P 1'
#
loop_
_entity.id
_entity.type
_entity.pdbx_description
1 polymer ?
#
loop_
_entity_poly.entity_id
_entity_poly.type
_entity_poly.pdbx_seq_one_letter_code
_entity_poly.pdbx_strand_id
1 'polypeptide(L)'
;MFAKNRLHIAVVGALALAASNAIAGSFSAQEIPAPMPPQPVPDTTMPDKHLIHSSSKALINGFMKSTGFKPLLRSGDQLNMLVGTEPSDSETERFGKLYMADGTALVDEAGGGCLDFDNRDESCSDAISNSNDFNSFIEAGGNLYLVSHFETRPGAMYLTLLDQDDEGNLSPEATRLIDFSGVYGGWVHCAGTKTPWGSHIGSEEYEPDARQWVDEDLKDEIPNSGISSYNGAMAAYYDATGWTFNNNNPAGSEADTIQANMNPYRYGYPVEVQVEADGSTEVIKHFAMGRTANELSYVMPDNKTVYITDDGTNTMLIMFVAQDAEGNDLPAGDLSQGRLYGGVWNQIADTTDPVTGAPLGGRAWLSWIDLGHATSDEIAGVVDGAYDPQSGWEVEFDDMFDYADPNPDGTCPNDLTSVNSGHGSPYQECLSMKTDVVGENIISRLETRRYAALKGATTEFRKVEGASYDASRRVLYMAISDIGSGMLDGNTTDPASTYDVGGNNHVRLAANKCGAIYELRMSSRGRDSDGNPINSKYVARTMSGILAGHQIATSGSNQCSLDGIGNPDNITFLPGYNLLIIGEDAGNSVHQIDMVWAYDMRKKELTRIQSTPFGSETTSVYWYPNLNGWGYLMSVVQHPYGESDGGELANAPEGEAGKYGHVGYFKFPALN
;
A
#
# COMPACT_ATOMS: atom_id res chain seq x y z
N MET A 1 60.88 69.23 19.38
CA MET A 1 60.08 70.45 19.65
C MET A 1 58.68 70.19 19.09
N PHE A 2 57.69 70.05 19.98
CA PHE A 2 56.22 70.16 19.83
C PHE A 2 55.53 69.65 18.53
N ALA A 3 54.70 68.60 18.64
CA ALA A 3 53.23 68.66 18.86
C ALA A 3 52.45 68.86 17.53
N LYS A 4 51.38 68.14 17.17
CA LYS A 4 50.12 67.81 17.87
C LYS A 4 49.47 66.62 17.13
N ASN A 5 48.98 65.59 17.83
CA ASN A 5 47.55 65.27 18.08
C ASN A 5 46.68 65.20 16.81
N ARG A 6 45.84 64.20 16.54
CA ARG A 6 45.28 63.04 17.27
C ARG A 6 44.61 62.16 16.22
N LEU A 7 44.72 60.83 16.32
CA LEU A 7 43.68 59.92 15.79
C LEU A 7 43.47 58.84 16.86
N HIS A 8 42.24 58.75 17.38
CA HIS A 8 41.78 57.72 18.31
C HIS A 8 40.79 56.83 17.55
N ILE A 9 41.13 55.55 17.41
CA ILE A 9 40.59 54.38 18.15
C ILE A 9 39.35 53.81 17.47
N ALA A 10 39.51 52.59 16.95
CA ALA A 10 38.54 51.52 17.12
C ALA A 10 39.30 50.25 17.56
N VAL A 11 38.79 49.61 18.59
CA VAL A 11 39.41 48.58 19.43
C VAL A 11 39.36 47.22 18.76
N VAL A 12 40.48 46.50 18.74
CA VAL A 12 40.57 45.05 18.47
C VAL A 12 40.77 44.34 19.80
N GLY A 13 39.78 43.53 20.19
CA GLY A 13 39.88 42.65 21.36
C GLY A 13 40.50 41.32 20.96
N ALA A 14 41.60 40.97 21.61
CA ALA A 14 42.23 39.66 21.55
C ALA A 14 41.60 38.72 22.58
N LEU A 15 41.30 37.47 22.21
CA LEU A 15 41.10 36.37 23.15
C LEU A 15 41.96 35.18 22.72
N ALA A 16 42.62 34.58 23.72
CA ALA A 16 43.68 33.59 23.61
C ALA A 16 43.17 32.21 23.16
N LEU A 17 43.94 31.53 22.29
CA LEU A 17 43.78 30.11 22.00
C LEU A 17 44.28 29.26 23.18
N ALA A 18 43.38 28.48 23.77
CA ALA A 18 43.73 27.30 24.53
C ALA A 18 43.58 26.09 23.60
N ALA A 19 44.68 25.36 23.37
CA ALA A 19 44.68 24.11 22.62
C ALA A 19 44.12 22.98 23.50
N SER A 20 42.90 22.51 23.21
CA SER A 20 42.39 21.23 23.67
C SER A 20 42.70 20.17 22.61
N ASN A 21 43.44 19.13 23.01
CA ASN A 21 43.58 17.91 22.21
C ASN A 21 42.21 17.21 22.18
N ALA A 22 41.43 17.46 21.14
CA ALA A 22 40.29 16.62 20.81
C ALA A 22 40.84 15.27 20.33
N ILE A 23 40.69 14.25 21.17
CA ILE A 23 40.84 12.85 20.75
C ILE A 23 39.76 12.65 19.67
N ALA A 24 40.19 12.51 18.41
CA ALA A 24 39.32 12.05 17.35
C ALA A 24 38.85 10.64 17.75
N GLY A 25 37.61 10.55 18.27
CA GLY A 25 36.95 9.28 18.44
C GLY A 25 36.90 8.62 17.07
N SER A 26 37.58 7.50 16.94
CA SER A 26 37.38 6.59 15.81
C SER A 26 35.91 6.20 15.81
N PHE A 27 35.14 6.70 14.84
CA PHE A 27 33.85 6.12 14.49
C PHE A 27 34.13 4.70 14.03
N SER A 28 34.02 3.73 14.93
CA SER A 28 33.89 2.33 14.56
C SER A 28 32.65 2.24 13.68
N ALA A 29 32.77 1.64 12.50
CA ALA A 29 31.59 1.26 11.73
C ALA A 29 30.67 0.44 12.66
N GLN A 30 29.43 0.87 12.82
CA GLN A 30 28.46 0.11 13.61
C GLN A 30 28.25 -1.24 12.94
N GLU A 31 28.34 -2.32 13.71
CA GLU A 31 28.11 -3.67 13.20
C GLU A 31 26.70 -3.79 12.63
N ILE A 32 26.59 -4.56 11.54
CA ILE A 32 25.35 -4.75 10.78
C ILE A 32 24.62 -5.95 11.38
N PRO A 33 23.33 -5.85 11.72
CA PRO A 33 22.53 -7.03 11.96
C PRO A 33 22.62 -7.98 10.79
N ALA A 34 23.09 -9.19 11.08
CA ALA A 34 23.12 -10.27 10.11
C ALA A 34 22.26 -11.42 10.66
N PRO A 35 21.08 -11.70 10.06
CA PRO A 35 20.25 -12.85 10.40
C PRO A 35 21.01 -14.18 10.23
N MET A 36 20.89 -15.09 11.19
CA MET A 36 21.57 -16.38 11.20
C MET A 36 20.79 -17.52 11.90
N PRO A 37 20.87 -18.77 11.38
CA PRO A 37 21.35 -19.06 10.03
C PRO A 37 20.41 -18.41 8.99
N PRO A 38 20.94 -17.95 7.84
CA PRO A 38 20.10 -17.61 6.71
C PRO A 38 19.14 -18.76 6.43
N GLN A 39 17.91 -18.46 6.04
CA GLN A 39 16.99 -19.52 5.66
C GLN A 39 17.49 -20.17 4.36
N PRO A 40 17.60 -21.52 4.33
CA PRO A 40 18.01 -22.21 3.12
C PRO A 40 17.02 -21.91 2.00
N VAL A 41 17.41 -22.17 0.76
CA VAL A 41 16.45 -22.23 -0.35
C VAL A 41 15.35 -23.22 0.05
N PRO A 42 14.06 -22.84 -0.01
CA PRO A 42 12.97 -23.71 0.42
C PRO A 42 13.15 -25.13 -0.15
N ASP A 43 13.14 -26.13 0.74
CA ASP A 43 13.30 -27.51 0.31
C ASP A 43 12.10 -27.92 -0.56
N THR A 44 12.36 -28.78 -1.54
CA THR A 44 11.35 -29.31 -2.46
C THR A 44 10.45 -30.37 -1.82
N THR A 45 10.68 -30.76 -0.55
CA THR A 45 9.82 -31.73 0.12
C THR A 45 8.50 -31.09 0.55
N MET A 46 7.39 -31.77 0.27
CA MET A 46 6.04 -31.26 0.57
C MET A 46 5.84 -30.83 2.03
N PRO A 47 6.31 -31.57 3.06
CA PRO A 47 6.08 -31.17 4.46
C PRO A 47 6.66 -29.81 4.84
N ASP A 48 7.84 -29.46 4.30
CA ASP A 48 8.50 -28.19 4.65
C ASP A 48 7.78 -26.98 4.06
N LYS A 49 7.07 -27.16 2.95
CA LYS A 49 6.35 -26.09 2.23
C LYS A 49 4.99 -25.74 2.86
N HIS A 50 4.58 -26.43 3.91
CA HIS A 50 3.39 -26.07 4.71
C HIS A 50 3.75 -25.22 5.93
N LEU A 51 5.04 -24.94 6.18
CA LEU A 51 5.53 -24.32 7.40
C LEU A 51 6.08 -22.91 7.13
N ILE A 52 5.92 -22.04 8.13
CA ILE A 52 6.65 -20.77 8.20
C ILE A 52 8.05 -21.06 8.73
N HIS A 53 9.08 -20.82 7.92
CA HIS A 53 10.48 -20.92 8.36
C HIS A 53 11.07 -19.54 8.55
N SER A 54 11.90 -19.35 9.57
CA SER A 54 12.55 -18.06 9.82
C SER A 54 13.93 -18.19 10.46
N SER A 55 14.77 -17.18 10.23
CA SER A 55 16.06 -17.06 10.90
C SER A 55 15.85 -16.98 12.41
N SER A 56 16.53 -17.81 13.20
CA SER A 56 16.27 -17.87 14.65
C SER A 56 17.00 -16.79 15.45
N LYS A 57 18.06 -16.22 14.90
CA LYS A 57 18.94 -15.24 15.56
C LYS A 57 19.42 -14.16 14.59
N ALA A 58 19.96 -13.07 15.12
CA ALA A 58 20.72 -12.09 14.36
C ALA A 58 21.95 -11.62 15.16
N LEU A 59 23.03 -11.29 14.45
CA LEU A 59 24.22 -10.67 15.03
C LEU A 59 23.99 -9.18 15.25
N ILE A 60 23.59 -8.76 16.45
CA ILE A 60 23.27 -7.35 16.75
C ILE A 60 24.34 -6.78 17.66
N ASN A 61 25.02 -5.72 17.21
CA ASN A 61 26.08 -5.03 17.96
C ASN A 61 27.16 -6.00 18.52
N GLY A 62 27.63 -6.97 17.74
CA GLY A 62 28.66 -7.94 18.17
C GLY A 62 28.13 -9.19 18.86
N PHE A 63 26.82 -9.26 19.14
CA PHE A 63 26.25 -10.34 19.92
C PHE A 63 25.14 -11.06 19.17
N MET A 64 25.16 -12.39 19.24
CA MET A 64 24.05 -13.21 18.78
C MET A 64 22.84 -13.01 19.70
N LYS A 65 21.74 -12.50 19.13
CA LYS A 65 20.45 -12.30 19.80
C LYS A 65 19.40 -13.18 19.15
N SER A 66 18.49 -13.73 19.95
CA SER A 66 17.33 -14.47 19.42
C SER A 66 16.35 -13.48 18.82
N THR A 67 16.03 -13.63 17.55
CA THR A 67 15.16 -12.71 16.81
C THR A 67 14.06 -13.42 16.03
N GLY A 68 14.03 -14.76 16.03
CA GLY A 68 13.14 -15.52 15.15
C GLY A 68 11.66 -15.18 15.25
N PHE A 69 10.96 -15.44 14.15
CA PHE A 69 9.56 -15.10 13.95
C PHE A 69 8.69 -15.70 15.06
N LYS A 70 7.81 -14.88 15.60
CA LYS A 70 6.82 -15.26 16.61
C LYS A 70 5.43 -14.96 16.07
N PRO A 71 4.58 -15.99 15.88
CA PRO A 71 3.16 -15.77 15.65
C PRO A 71 2.55 -15.00 16.82
N LEU A 72 1.71 -14.03 16.51
CA LEU A 72 0.97 -13.21 17.48
C LEU A 72 -0.53 -13.52 17.41
N LEU A 73 -1.09 -13.54 16.19
CA LEU A 73 -2.50 -13.77 15.91
C LEU A 73 -2.68 -14.54 14.61
N ARG A 74 -3.80 -15.24 14.49
CA ARG A 74 -4.27 -15.88 13.27
C ARG A 74 -5.71 -15.49 12.98
N SER A 75 -6.07 -15.34 11.71
CA SER A 75 -7.49 -15.26 11.34
C SER A 75 -8.29 -16.42 11.94
N GLY A 76 -9.47 -16.10 12.48
CA GLY A 76 -10.35 -17.04 13.14
C GLY A 76 -10.05 -17.30 14.61
N ASP A 77 -8.93 -16.78 15.15
CA ASP A 77 -8.64 -16.84 16.59
C ASP A 77 -9.77 -16.19 17.38
N GLN A 78 -10.21 -16.89 18.43
CA GLN A 78 -11.26 -16.42 19.33
C GLN A 78 -10.63 -15.79 20.56
N LEU A 79 -10.91 -14.51 20.78
CA LEU A 79 -10.42 -13.72 21.91
C LEU A 79 -11.60 -13.18 22.72
N ASN A 80 -11.32 -12.64 23.90
CA ASN A 80 -12.32 -11.82 24.59
C ASN A 80 -12.69 -10.61 23.72
N MET A 81 -13.95 -10.19 23.77
CA MET A 81 -14.36 -8.95 23.11
C MET A 81 -13.73 -7.76 23.84
N LEU A 82 -13.13 -6.84 23.11
CA LEU A 82 -12.59 -5.59 23.68
C LEU A 82 -13.74 -4.60 23.92
N VAL A 83 -13.96 -4.22 25.18
CA VAL A 83 -15.00 -3.25 25.59
C VAL A 83 -14.34 -2.03 26.22
N GLY A 84 -14.31 -0.93 25.48
CA GLY A 84 -13.49 0.23 25.83
C GLY A 84 -12.01 -0.13 25.77
N THR A 85 -11.36 -0.19 26.94
CA THR A 85 -9.94 -0.54 27.06
C THR A 85 -9.68 -1.89 27.74
N GLU A 86 -10.74 -2.64 28.06
CA GLU A 86 -10.63 -3.86 28.88
C GLU A 86 -11.22 -5.09 28.15
N PRO A 87 -10.70 -6.29 28.39
CA PRO A 87 -11.33 -7.53 27.94
C PRO A 87 -12.72 -7.75 28.58
N SER A 88 -13.69 -8.19 27.80
CA SER A 88 -14.99 -8.66 28.31
C SER A 88 -14.84 -9.98 29.08
N ASP A 89 -15.53 -10.10 30.22
CA ASP A 89 -15.57 -11.32 31.03
C ASP A 89 -16.50 -12.41 30.46
N SER A 90 -17.39 -12.06 29.52
CA SER A 90 -18.45 -12.96 29.05
C SER A 90 -18.63 -13.02 27.54
N GLU A 91 -18.11 -12.04 26.80
CA GLU A 91 -18.26 -11.96 25.34
C GLU A 91 -16.93 -12.19 24.65
N THR A 92 -16.98 -12.83 23.49
CA THR A 92 -15.81 -13.15 22.67
C THR A 92 -16.00 -12.64 21.26
N GLU A 93 -14.90 -12.35 20.58
CA GLU A 93 -14.86 -11.97 19.18
C GLU A 93 -13.89 -12.86 18.40
N ARG A 94 -14.17 -13.09 17.12
CA ARG A 94 -13.28 -13.79 16.19
C ARG A 94 -12.50 -12.78 15.35
N PHE A 95 -11.18 -12.84 15.43
CA PHE A 95 -10.31 -11.99 14.63
C PHE A 95 -10.49 -12.29 13.14
N GLY A 96 -10.75 -11.26 12.33
CA GLY A 96 -10.98 -11.38 10.88
C GLY A 96 -12.40 -11.76 10.46
N LYS A 97 -13.35 -11.79 11.40
CA LYS A 97 -14.77 -11.95 11.07
C LYS A 97 -15.31 -10.75 10.27
N LEU A 98 -16.12 -11.01 9.26
CA LEU A 98 -16.69 -9.98 8.40
C LEU A 98 -18.13 -9.64 8.80
N TYR A 99 -18.49 -8.36 8.62
CA TYR A 99 -19.75 -7.79 9.08
C TYR A 99 -20.38 -6.90 8.01
N MET A 100 -21.71 -6.83 8.03
CA MET A 100 -22.54 -5.87 7.29
C MET A 100 -22.54 -4.49 7.97
N ALA A 101 -23.09 -3.49 7.28
CA ALA A 101 -23.23 -2.12 7.75
C ALA A 101 -24.05 -1.98 9.05
N ASP A 102 -25.00 -2.89 9.27
CA ASP A 102 -25.85 -2.90 10.48
C ASP A 102 -25.25 -3.70 11.65
N GLY A 103 -24.03 -4.24 11.48
CA GLY A 103 -23.35 -5.08 12.47
C GLY A 103 -23.72 -6.56 12.41
N THR A 104 -24.53 -6.99 11.44
CA THR A 104 -24.83 -8.41 11.21
C THR A 104 -23.61 -9.14 10.65
N ALA A 105 -23.29 -10.32 11.18
CA ALA A 105 -22.18 -11.13 10.70
C ALA A 105 -22.44 -11.73 9.31
N LEU A 106 -21.45 -11.68 8.43
CA LEU A 106 -21.47 -12.38 7.14
C LEU A 106 -21.21 -13.88 7.31
N VAL A 107 -21.60 -14.68 6.31
CA VAL A 107 -21.54 -16.16 6.35
C VAL A 107 -20.68 -16.75 5.22
N ASP A 108 -20.00 -17.86 5.50
CA ASP A 108 -19.04 -18.55 4.62
C ASP A 108 -19.72 -19.29 3.43
N GLU A 109 -20.88 -19.92 3.65
CA GLU A 109 -21.58 -20.76 2.65
C GLU A 109 -22.94 -20.20 2.18
N ALA A 110 -23.45 -20.73 1.04
CA ALA A 110 -24.71 -20.35 0.36
C ALA A 110 -25.84 -19.90 1.30
N GLY A 111 -26.01 -18.57 1.41
CA GLY A 111 -27.01 -17.90 2.25
C GLY A 111 -28.47 -18.25 1.95
N GLY A 112 -28.77 -19.08 0.95
CA GLY A 112 -30.14 -19.46 0.60
C GLY A 112 -30.88 -20.30 1.64
N GLY A 113 -30.18 -20.92 2.61
CA GLY A 113 -30.79 -21.69 3.71
C GLY A 113 -30.50 -21.13 5.11
N CYS A 114 -29.69 -20.07 5.20
CA CYS A 114 -28.96 -19.68 6.40
C CYS A 114 -29.34 -18.28 6.92
N LEU A 115 -29.87 -17.43 6.03
CA LEU A 115 -30.37 -16.09 6.32
C LEU A 115 -31.82 -16.01 5.79
N ASP A 116 -32.81 -16.00 6.69
CA ASP A 116 -34.14 -15.45 6.37
C ASP A 116 -34.11 -13.97 6.79
N PHE A 117 -34.89 -13.10 6.14
CA PHE A 117 -34.87 -11.63 6.29
C PHE A 117 -34.89 -11.12 7.75
N ASP A 118 -35.29 -11.97 8.71
CA ASP A 118 -35.36 -11.66 10.14
C ASP A 118 -34.47 -12.52 11.06
N ASN A 119 -33.81 -13.60 10.61
CA ASN A 119 -33.04 -14.49 11.50
C ASN A 119 -31.90 -15.27 10.81
N ARG A 120 -30.74 -15.31 11.49
CA ARG A 120 -29.61 -16.21 11.21
C ARG A 120 -29.82 -17.59 11.84
N ASP A 121 -29.58 -18.67 11.09
CA ASP A 121 -29.53 -20.03 11.64
C ASP A 121 -28.24 -20.22 12.49
N GLU A 122 -28.35 -20.77 13.70
CA GLU A 122 -27.20 -21.02 14.60
C GLU A 122 -26.15 -21.99 14.01
N SER A 123 -26.50 -22.76 12.97
CA SER A 123 -25.59 -23.68 12.27
C SER A 123 -24.64 -23.01 11.28
N CYS A 124 -24.79 -21.70 11.04
CA CYS A 124 -23.97 -20.97 10.07
C CYS A 124 -22.55 -20.71 10.59
N SER A 125 -21.55 -20.95 9.75
CA SER A 125 -20.18 -20.49 9.99
C SER A 125 -20.06 -18.99 9.72
N ASP A 126 -19.31 -18.29 10.56
CA ASP A 126 -18.93 -16.90 10.33
C ASP A 126 -18.02 -16.82 9.09
N ALA A 127 -18.21 -15.82 8.24
CA ALA A 127 -17.24 -15.47 7.21
C ALA A 127 -16.00 -14.89 7.90
N ILE A 128 -14.87 -15.59 7.78
CA ILE A 128 -13.57 -15.18 8.33
C ILE A 128 -12.64 -14.90 7.15
N SER A 129 -12.16 -13.67 7.03
CA SER A 129 -11.14 -13.34 6.03
C SER A 129 -9.80 -13.93 6.43
N ASN A 130 -9.11 -14.52 5.47
CA ASN A 130 -7.73 -14.96 5.58
C ASN A 130 -6.71 -13.99 4.97
N SER A 131 -7.19 -12.84 4.48
CA SER A 131 -6.37 -11.82 3.84
C SER A 131 -5.83 -10.80 4.84
N ASN A 132 -5.11 -11.26 5.87
CA ASN A 132 -4.45 -10.35 6.79
C ASN A 132 -3.37 -9.53 6.06
N ASP A 133 -3.47 -8.21 6.10
CA ASP A 133 -2.47 -7.35 5.47
C ASP A 133 -1.74 -6.47 6.50
N PHE A 134 -1.74 -5.15 6.33
CA PHE A 134 -0.98 -4.26 7.17
C PHE A 134 -1.46 -4.26 8.62
N ASN A 135 -0.47 -4.15 9.51
CA ASN A 135 -0.63 -4.26 10.95
C ASN A 135 0.20 -3.18 11.62
N SER A 136 -0.39 -2.41 12.53
CA SER A 136 0.36 -1.38 13.24
C SER A 136 0.16 -1.34 14.75
N PHE A 137 1.28 -1.16 15.47
CA PHE A 137 1.28 -0.95 16.91
C PHE A 137 0.95 0.50 17.24
N ILE A 138 -0.12 0.71 18.00
CA ILE A 138 -0.64 2.03 18.40
C ILE A 138 -0.60 2.12 19.94
N GLU A 139 -0.01 3.20 20.46
CA GLU A 139 0.01 3.48 21.90
C GLU A 139 -1.03 4.56 22.20
N ALA A 140 -2.01 4.24 23.04
CA ALA A 140 -3.08 5.17 23.40
C ALA A 140 -3.53 4.95 24.84
N GLY A 141 -3.68 6.03 25.61
CA GLY A 141 -4.16 5.93 27.00
C GLY A 141 -3.26 5.16 27.98
N GLY A 142 -2.02 4.85 27.58
CA GLY A 142 -1.12 3.97 28.33
C GLY A 142 -1.23 2.49 27.96
N ASN A 143 -2.13 2.13 27.05
CA ASN A 143 -2.29 0.79 26.50
C ASN A 143 -1.54 0.65 25.17
N LEU A 144 -1.24 -0.60 24.82
CA LEU A 144 -0.70 -0.98 23.53
C LEU A 144 -1.77 -1.71 22.72
N TYR A 145 -2.03 -1.23 21.52
CA TYR A 145 -2.98 -1.83 20.58
C TYR A 145 -2.29 -2.27 19.30
N LEU A 146 -2.89 -3.25 18.64
CA LEU A 146 -2.64 -3.62 17.26
C LEU A 146 -3.87 -3.26 16.42
N VAL A 147 -3.69 -2.48 15.36
CA VAL A 147 -4.69 -2.30 14.32
C VAL A 147 -4.32 -3.19 13.13
N SER A 148 -5.22 -4.09 12.73
CA SER A 148 -4.97 -5.11 11.69
C SER A 148 -5.96 -5.00 10.54
N HIS A 149 -5.47 -4.99 9.30
CA HIS A 149 -6.26 -4.99 8.08
C HIS A 149 -6.65 -6.36 7.57
N PHE A 150 -7.72 -6.36 6.80
CA PHE A 150 -8.15 -7.46 5.97
C PHE A 150 -8.40 -6.99 4.53
N GLU A 151 -7.57 -7.48 3.61
CA GLU A 151 -7.61 -7.17 2.18
C GLU A 151 -8.74 -7.98 1.51
N THR A 152 -9.97 -7.53 1.72
CA THR A 152 -11.18 -8.21 1.22
C THR A 152 -12.30 -7.19 0.98
N ARG A 153 -13.48 -7.64 0.51
CA ARG A 153 -14.66 -6.77 0.27
C ARG A 153 -15.92 -7.45 0.79
N PRO A 154 -16.58 -6.93 1.85
CA PRO A 154 -16.16 -5.74 2.60
C PRO A 154 -14.85 -5.95 3.35
N GLY A 155 -14.00 -4.94 3.26
CA GLY A 155 -12.79 -4.84 4.05
C GLY A 155 -13.11 -4.68 5.53
N ALA A 156 -12.24 -5.18 6.39
CA ALA A 156 -12.39 -5.06 7.83
C ALA A 156 -11.09 -4.60 8.48
N MET A 157 -11.20 -3.90 9.61
CA MET A 157 -10.08 -3.65 10.50
C MET A 157 -10.44 -4.01 11.94
N TYR A 158 -9.46 -4.51 12.68
CA TYR A 158 -9.62 -4.92 14.07
C TYR A 158 -8.68 -4.14 14.97
N LEU A 159 -9.21 -3.70 16.13
CA LEU A 159 -8.42 -3.19 17.24
C LEU A 159 -8.22 -4.30 18.27
N THR A 160 -6.97 -4.70 18.48
CA THR A 160 -6.61 -5.74 19.46
C THR A 160 -5.75 -5.15 20.57
N LEU A 161 -6.18 -5.32 21.82
CA LEU A 161 -5.39 -5.00 23.01
C LEU A 161 -4.25 -6.02 23.16
N LEU A 162 -3.03 -5.53 23.40
CA LEU A 162 -1.84 -6.34 23.60
C LEU A 162 -1.26 -6.15 25.00
N ASP A 163 -0.85 -7.25 25.61
CA ASP A 163 0.10 -7.25 26.74
C ASP A 163 1.54 -7.35 26.21
N GLN A 164 2.46 -6.67 26.90
CA GLN A 164 3.89 -6.72 26.62
C GLN A 164 4.66 -7.04 27.90
N ASP A 165 5.25 -8.23 27.97
CA ASP A 165 6.02 -8.66 29.15
C ASP A 165 7.35 -7.89 29.33
N ASP A 166 7.99 -8.07 30.48
CA ASP A 166 9.28 -7.44 30.82
C ASP A 166 10.41 -7.81 29.83
N GLU A 167 10.28 -8.94 29.13
CA GLU A 167 11.18 -9.37 28.07
C GLU A 167 10.79 -8.84 26.68
N GLY A 168 9.68 -8.11 26.55
CA GLY A 168 9.16 -7.55 25.30
C GLY A 168 8.44 -8.57 24.42
N ASN A 169 7.93 -9.67 24.95
CA ASN A 169 7.02 -10.55 24.19
C ASN A 169 5.62 -9.96 24.22
N LEU A 170 4.95 -10.02 23.08
CA LEU A 170 3.59 -9.54 22.89
C LEU A 170 2.61 -10.72 22.91
N SER A 171 1.47 -10.54 23.57
CA SER A 171 0.32 -11.45 23.53
C SER A 171 -0.99 -10.69 23.37
N PRO A 172 -1.94 -11.18 22.55
CA PRO A 172 -3.24 -10.56 22.40
C PRO A 172 -4.15 -10.90 23.58
N GLU A 173 -4.87 -9.89 24.09
CA GLU A 173 -5.78 -10.07 25.24
C GLU A 173 -7.26 -10.01 24.83
N ALA A 174 -7.63 -9.04 23.99
CA ALA A 174 -9.00 -8.84 23.54
C ALA A 174 -9.04 -8.13 22.19
N THR A 175 -10.06 -8.39 21.38
CA THR A 175 -10.21 -7.78 20.05
C THR A 175 -11.62 -7.29 19.78
N ARG A 176 -11.75 -6.31 18.89
CA ARG A 176 -13.01 -5.70 18.46
C ARG A 176 -12.89 -5.24 17.01
N LEU A 177 -13.96 -5.41 16.24
CA LEU A 177 -14.11 -4.77 14.93
C LEU A 177 -14.14 -3.24 15.07
N ILE A 178 -13.37 -2.56 14.23
CA ILE A 178 -13.45 -1.10 14.09
C ILE A 178 -14.68 -0.76 13.23
N ASP A 179 -15.46 0.23 13.66
CA ASP A 179 -16.69 0.60 12.97
C ASP A 179 -16.41 1.48 11.75
N PHE A 180 -16.71 0.96 10.56
CA PHE A 180 -16.56 1.63 9.26
C PHE A 180 -17.89 2.12 8.69
N SER A 181 -19.01 1.98 9.41
CA SER A 181 -20.34 2.36 8.92
C SER A 181 -20.45 3.85 8.59
N GLY A 182 -19.70 4.70 9.31
CA GLY A 182 -19.61 6.14 9.05
C GLY A 182 -18.84 6.52 7.77
N VAL A 183 -18.16 5.57 7.13
CA VAL A 183 -17.36 5.77 5.91
C VAL A 183 -17.67 4.76 4.80
N TYR A 184 -18.91 4.24 4.79
CA TYR A 184 -19.43 3.36 3.74
C TYR A 184 -18.75 1.97 3.66
N GLY A 185 -18.19 1.50 4.77
CA GLY A 185 -17.47 0.22 4.82
C GLY A 185 -16.04 0.32 4.32
N GLY A 186 -15.25 -0.72 4.61
CA GLY A 186 -13.89 -0.89 4.12
C GLY A 186 -13.84 -1.57 2.75
N TRP A 187 -12.78 -1.31 1.98
CA TRP A 187 -12.57 -1.87 0.65
C TRP A 187 -11.10 -2.28 0.49
N VAL A 188 -10.81 -3.56 0.25
CA VAL A 188 -9.46 -4.06 -0.11
C VAL A 188 -8.38 -3.37 0.73
N HIS A 189 -8.42 -3.53 2.06
CA HIS A 189 -7.41 -2.90 2.92
C HIS A 189 -6.07 -3.61 2.74
N CYS A 190 -5.26 -3.09 1.84
CA CYS A 190 -3.92 -3.59 1.57
C CYS A 190 -2.93 -2.96 2.57
N ALA A 191 -1.76 -2.53 2.08
CA ALA A 191 -0.67 -2.06 2.90
C ALA A 191 -0.97 -0.74 3.65
N GLY A 192 0.03 -0.27 4.40
CA GLY A 192 -0.12 0.97 5.13
C GLY A 192 1.13 1.39 5.90
N THR A 193 0.98 2.46 6.67
CA THR A 193 2.05 2.97 7.54
C THR A 193 1.50 3.43 8.90
N LYS A 194 2.40 3.63 9.86
CA LYS A 194 2.09 4.39 11.07
C LYS A 194 2.48 5.85 10.83
N THR A 195 1.53 6.76 10.98
CA THR A 195 1.78 8.19 10.77
C THR A 195 2.76 8.76 11.81
N PRO A 196 3.40 9.91 11.55
CA PRO A 196 4.26 10.58 12.53
C PRO A 196 3.55 10.99 13.84
N TRP A 197 2.22 11.13 13.84
CA TRP A 197 1.41 11.40 15.04
C TRP A 197 0.85 10.14 15.69
N GLY A 198 1.12 8.97 15.13
CA GLY A 198 0.90 7.69 15.78
C GLY A 198 -0.45 7.04 15.51
N SER A 199 -1.16 7.46 14.46
CA SER A 199 -2.33 6.76 13.93
C SER A 199 -1.93 5.66 12.93
N HIS A 200 -2.88 4.78 12.65
CA HIS A 200 -2.79 3.82 11.57
C HIS A 200 -3.27 4.50 10.28
N ILE A 201 -2.47 4.56 9.20
CA ILE A 201 -2.96 4.94 7.87
C ILE A 201 -2.84 3.76 6.91
N GLY A 202 -4.00 3.23 6.53
CA GLY A 202 -4.18 2.16 5.58
C GLY A 202 -4.59 2.64 4.22
N SER A 203 -4.92 1.69 3.37
CA SER A 203 -5.28 1.92 1.99
C SER A 203 -6.58 1.23 1.60
N GLU A 204 -7.14 1.65 0.47
CA GLU A 204 -8.14 0.91 -0.27
C GLU A 204 -7.58 0.70 -1.68
N GLU A 205 -7.25 -0.54 -2.00
CA GLU A 205 -6.63 -0.90 -3.27
C GLU A 205 -7.68 -1.29 -4.33
N TYR A 206 -7.27 -1.39 -5.59
CA TYR A 206 -8.11 -1.81 -6.73
C TYR A 206 -9.51 -1.20 -6.72
N GLU A 207 -9.57 0.12 -6.79
CA GLU A 207 -10.83 0.85 -6.73
C GLU A 207 -11.75 0.48 -7.90
N PRO A 208 -13.08 0.45 -7.73
CA PRO A 208 -13.99 0.14 -8.83
C PRO A 208 -13.79 1.05 -10.05
N ASP A 209 -13.74 0.53 -11.27
CA ASP A 209 -13.81 1.42 -12.43
C ASP A 209 -15.24 1.96 -12.58
N ALA A 210 -15.43 3.26 -12.31
CA ALA A 210 -16.75 3.88 -12.31
C ALA A 210 -17.40 3.89 -13.70
N ARG A 211 -16.62 3.73 -14.78
CA ARG A 211 -17.16 3.56 -16.13
C ARG A 211 -18.04 2.31 -16.25
N GLN A 212 -17.79 1.26 -15.45
CA GLN A 212 -18.63 0.04 -15.42
C GLN A 212 -20.08 0.30 -14.97
N TRP A 213 -20.36 1.43 -14.31
CA TRP A 213 -21.70 1.79 -13.84
C TRP A 213 -22.58 2.44 -14.93
N VAL A 214 -21.98 2.91 -16.02
CA VAL A 214 -22.67 3.68 -17.06
C VAL A 214 -22.44 3.13 -18.47
N ASP A 215 -21.33 2.43 -18.69
CA ASP A 215 -20.98 1.89 -20.00
C ASP A 215 -21.55 0.49 -20.19
N GLU A 216 -22.59 0.40 -21.01
CA GLU A 216 -23.24 -0.85 -21.32
C GLU A 216 -22.38 -1.85 -22.11
N ASP A 217 -21.30 -1.42 -22.75
CA ASP A 217 -20.44 -2.30 -23.53
C ASP A 217 -19.33 -2.95 -22.68
N LEU A 218 -19.15 -2.51 -21.42
CA LEU A 218 -18.28 -3.15 -20.42
C LEU A 218 -18.97 -4.28 -19.64
N LYS A 219 -20.16 -4.73 -20.09
CA LYS A 219 -21.00 -5.81 -19.50
C LYS A 219 -20.44 -7.21 -19.67
N ASP A 220 -19.29 -7.50 -19.09
CA ASP A 220 -18.78 -8.87 -19.01
C ASP A 220 -18.43 -9.20 -17.57
N GLU A 221 -19.38 -9.81 -16.83
CA GLU A 221 -19.13 -10.84 -15.79
C GLU A 221 -20.40 -11.16 -14.97
N ILE A 222 -21.21 -10.16 -14.62
CA ILE A 222 -22.55 -10.35 -14.04
C ILE A 222 -23.61 -10.08 -15.13
N PRO A 223 -24.54 -11.02 -15.42
CA PRO A 223 -25.57 -10.81 -16.43
C PRO A 223 -26.38 -9.54 -16.16
N ASN A 224 -26.31 -8.58 -17.09
CA ASN A 224 -27.08 -7.34 -17.15
C ASN A 224 -26.67 -6.15 -16.24
N SER A 225 -25.47 -6.09 -15.62
CA SER A 225 -25.03 -4.91 -14.81
C SER A 225 -23.90 -4.05 -15.36
N GLY A 226 -22.96 -4.54 -16.17
CA GLY A 226 -21.71 -3.77 -16.44
C GLY A 226 -20.65 -3.92 -15.34
N ILE A 227 -21.08 -4.26 -14.12
CA ILE A 227 -20.25 -4.38 -12.91
C ILE A 227 -19.73 -5.82 -12.75
N SER A 228 -18.41 -5.97 -12.55
CA SER A 228 -17.76 -7.26 -12.29
C SER A 228 -18.19 -7.91 -10.98
N SER A 229 -18.04 -9.24 -10.86
CA SER A 229 -18.23 -9.94 -9.57
C SER A 229 -17.22 -9.46 -8.52
N TYR A 230 -16.02 -9.10 -8.97
CA TYR A 230 -15.00 -8.49 -8.13
C TYR A 230 -15.56 -7.25 -7.43
N ASN A 231 -16.19 -6.34 -8.19
CA ASN A 231 -16.73 -5.11 -7.63
C ASN A 231 -18.02 -5.35 -6.85
N GLY A 232 -18.92 -6.17 -7.39
CA GLY A 232 -20.21 -6.48 -6.78
C GLY A 232 -20.10 -7.04 -5.36
N ALA A 233 -19.00 -7.75 -5.05
CA ALA A 233 -18.66 -8.27 -3.74
C ALA A 233 -19.02 -7.40 -2.55
N MET A 234 -18.71 -6.10 -2.65
CA MET A 234 -18.92 -5.14 -1.59
C MET A 234 -20.41 -4.87 -1.31
N ALA A 235 -21.33 -5.18 -2.24
CA ALA A 235 -22.76 -5.07 -2.02
C ALA A 235 -23.23 -5.94 -0.84
N ALA A 236 -22.51 -7.02 -0.50
CA ALA A 236 -22.78 -7.83 0.68
C ALA A 236 -22.69 -7.06 2.00
N TYR A 237 -21.96 -5.93 2.02
CA TYR A 237 -21.92 -5.03 3.17
C TYR A 237 -23.28 -4.40 3.46
N TYR A 238 -24.07 -4.13 2.42
CA TYR A 238 -25.37 -3.46 2.53
C TYR A 238 -26.52 -4.46 2.55
N ASP A 239 -26.43 -5.52 1.76
CA ASP A 239 -27.41 -6.61 1.70
C ASP A 239 -26.70 -7.93 1.39
N ALA A 240 -26.64 -8.83 2.38
CA ALA A 240 -26.01 -10.13 2.24
C ALA A 240 -26.89 -11.16 1.48
N THR A 241 -28.10 -10.80 1.07
CA THR A 241 -29.02 -11.71 0.39
C THR A 241 -28.42 -12.22 -0.92
N GLY A 242 -28.15 -13.52 -0.96
CA GLY A 242 -27.61 -14.18 -2.14
C GLY A 242 -26.09 -14.11 -2.26
N TRP A 243 -25.35 -13.51 -1.32
CA TRP A 243 -23.89 -13.49 -1.27
C TRP A 243 -23.32 -14.63 -0.41
N THR A 244 -22.10 -15.09 -0.74
CA THR A 244 -21.32 -16.08 0.02
C THR A 244 -19.89 -15.60 0.16
N PHE A 245 -19.16 -15.97 1.21
CA PHE A 245 -17.74 -15.61 1.34
C PHE A 245 -16.84 -16.84 1.33
N ASN A 246 -16.53 -17.36 0.14
CA ASN A 246 -15.55 -18.44 0.00
C ASN A 246 -14.19 -17.86 -0.44
N ASN A 247 -13.19 -17.89 0.44
CA ASN A 247 -11.81 -17.46 0.16
C ASN A 247 -11.73 -16.08 -0.54
N ASN A 248 -12.33 -15.05 0.07
CA ASN A 248 -12.39 -13.66 -0.43
C ASN A 248 -13.11 -13.44 -1.78
N ASN A 249 -13.80 -14.44 -2.33
CA ASN A 249 -14.55 -14.27 -3.57
C ASN A 249 -16.04 -14.50 -3.36
N PRO A 250 -16.86 -13.44 -3.36
CA PRO A 250 -18.27 -13.59 -3.15
C PRO A 250 -19.05 -13.83 -4.44
N ALA A 251 -20.04 -14.72 -4.34
CA ALA A 251 -20.95 -15.04 -5.43
C ALA A 251 -22.37 -14.61 -5.03
N GLY A 252 -22.98 -13.67 -5.74
CA GLY A 252 -24.30 -13.15 -5.37
C GLY A 252 -24.76 -11.87 -6.06
N SER A 253 -26.06 -11.58 -5.87
CA SER A 253 -26.87 -10.41 -6.27
C SER A 253 -27.21 -10.15 -7.74
N GLU A 254 -28.35 -9.48 -7.93
CA GLU A 254 -28.79 -8.90 -9.21
C GLU A 254 -28.14 -7.53 -9.42
N ALA A 255 -27.87 -7.19 -10.69
CA ALA A 255 -27.27 -5.95 -11.17
C ALA A 255 -27.82 -4.67 -10.50
N ASP A 256 -29.16 -4.57 -10.42
CA ASP A 256 -29.88 -3.40 -9.94
C ASP A 256 -29.60 -3.11 -8.45
N THR A 257 -29.37 -4.15 -7.65
CA THR A 257 -29.05 -4.01 -6.21
C THR A 257 -27.65 -3.43 -6.02
N ILE A 258 -26.69 -3.78 -6.88
CA ILE A 258 -25.33 -3.24 -6.80
C ILE A 258 -25.36 -1.77 -7.22
N GLN A 259 -26.00 -1.46 -8.35
CA GLN A 259 -26.11 -0.10 -8.87
C GLN A 259 -26.69 0.88 -7.84
N ALA A 260 -27.76 0.46 -7.14
CA ALA A 260 -28.47 1.32 -6.20
C ALA A 260 -27.76 1.50 -4.85
N ASN A 261 -26.96 0.52 -4.42
CA ASN A 261 -26.36 0.53 -3.08
C ASN A 261 -24.88 0.89 -3.09
N MET A 262 -24.19 0.76 -4.22
CA MET A 262 -22.75 0.95 -4.30
C MET A 262 -22.38 2.10 -5.25
N ASN A 263 -21.99 3.23 -4.67
CA ASN A 263 -21.33 4.30 -5.41
C ASN A 263 -19.84 3.95 -5.56
N PRO A 264 -19.31 3.77 -6.79
CA PRO A 264 -17.92 3.36 -7.01
C PRO A 264 -16.91 4.40 -6.49
N TYR A 265 -17.29 5.68 -6.43
CA TYR A 265 -16.43 6.78 -6.00
C TYR A 265 -16.23 6.89 -4.48
N ARG A 266 -16.84 6.00 -3.68
CA ARG A 266 -16.66 5.94 -2.22
C ARG A 266 -15.41 5.16 -1.78
N TYR A 267 -14.74 4.49 -2.70
CA TYR A 267 -13.60 3.60 -2.42
C TYR A 267 -12.37 3.96 -3.24
N GLY A 268 -11.18 3.59 -2.78
CA GLY A 268 -9.90 3.85 -3.45
C GLY A 268 -9.08 4.96 -2.80
N TYR A 269 -9.27 5.20 -1.50
CA TYR A 269 -8.62 6.29 -0.77
C TYR A 269 -7.73 5.78 0.36
N PRO A 270 -6.74 6.57 0.81
CA PRO A 270 -6.12 6.33 2.10
C PRO A 270 -7.17 6.42 3.21
N VAL A 271 -7.12 5.47 4.15
CA VAL A 271 -8.03 5.41 5.31
C VAL A 271 -7.22 5.44 6.59
N GLU A 272 -7.50 6.40 7.46
CA GLU A 272 -6.79 6.56 8.72
C GLU A 272 -7.67 6.13 9.90
N VAL A 273 -7.09 5.34 10.81
CA VAL A 273 -7.68 5.00 12.10
C VAL A 273 -6.88 5.65 13.21
N GLN A 274 -7.50 6.62 13.87
CA GLN A 274 -7.00 7.19 15.12
C GLN A 274 -7.57 6.38 16.30
N VAL A 275 -6.70 5.96 17.22
CA VAL A 275 -7.10 5.29 18.47
C VAL A 275 -6.99 6.30 19.60
N GLU A 276 -8.08 6.51 20.32
CA GLU A 276 -8.16 7.44 21.43
C GLU A 276 -7.75 6.79 22.76
N ALA A 277 -7.49 7.63 23.76
CA ALA A 277 -7.03 7.17 25.07
C ALA A 277 -8.01 6.24 25.81
N ASP A 278 -9.29 6.25 25.43
CA ASP A 278 -10.33 5.38 25.99
C ASP A 278 -10.62 4.13 25.13
N GLY A 279 -9.81 3.88 24.08
CA GLY A 279 -9.96 2.74 23.17
C GLY A 279 -11.05 2.94 22.10
N SER A 280 -11.71 4.10 22.07
CA SER A 280 -12.55 4.48 20.93
C SER A 280 -11.68 4.76 19.70
N THR A 281 -12.30 4.65 18.53
CA THR A 281 -11.61 4.74 17.24
C THR A 281 -12.35 5.71 16.33
N GLU A 282 -11.61 6.61 15.67
CA GLU A 282 -12.10 7.47 14.61
C GLU A 282 -11.54 6.99 13.27
N VAL A 283 -12.41 6.80 12.27
CA VAL A 283 -12.04 6.39 10.91
C VAL A 283 -12.22 7.57 9.97
N ILE A 284 -11.18 7.91 9.21
CA ILE A 284 -11.14 9.07 8.33
C ILE A 284 -10.74 8.60 6.92
N LYS A 285 -11.59 8.87 5.92
CA LYS A 285 -11.21 8.73 4.50
C LYS A 285 -10.59 10.03 3.99
N HIS A 286 -9.38 9.95 3.46
CA HIS A 286 -8.63 11.11 2.98
C HIS A 286 -8.95 11.46 1.53
N PHE A 287 -10.21 11.85 1.26
CA PHE A 287 -10.68 12.13 -0.10
C PHE A 287 -9.85 13.19 -0.86
N ALA A 288 -9.29 14.18 -0.14
CA ALA A 288 -8.43 15.20 -0.75
C ALA A 288 -7.18 14.65 -1.47
N MET A 289 -6.75 13.44 -1.09
CA MET A 289 -5.56 12.76 -1.63
C MET A 289 -5.80 12.07 -2.98
N GLY A 290 -7.03 12.06 -3.47
CA GLY A 290 -7.40 11.44 -4.74
C GLY A 290 -7.57 9.93 -4.64
N ARG A 291 -8.33 9.41 -5.60
CA ARG A 291 -8.75 8.03 -5.72
C ARG A 291 -7.82 7.26 -6.65
N THR A 292 -7.28 6.14 -6.18
CA THR A 292 -6.41 5.22 -6.90
C THR A 292 -6.51 3.81 -6.31
N ALA A 293 -5.73 2.86 -6.82
CA ALA A 293 -5.54 1.53 -6.23
C ALA A 293 -4.43 1.72 -5.21
N ASN A 294 -4.81 2.35 -4.10
CA ASN A 294 -3.87 2.78 -3.09
C ASN A 294 -3.25 1.53 -2.49
N GLU A 295 -1.95 1.33 -2.71
CA GLU A 295 -1.23 0.28 -1.99
C GLU A 295 -0.90 0.79 -0.60
N LEU A 296 -0.18 1.91 -0.52
CA LEU A 296 0.07 2.59 0.75
C LEU A 296 0.26 4.10 0.60
N SER A 297 0.10 4.78 1.74
CA SER A 297 0.35 6.21 1.88
C SER A 297 1.43 6.46 2.93
N TYR A 298 2.57 7.02 2.50
CA TYR A 298 3.71 7.33 3.36
C TYR A 298 3.79 8.82 3.67
N VAL A 299 3.49 9.18 4.92
CA VAL A 299 3.59 10.57 5.40
C VAL A 299 5.05 10.91 5.73
N MET A 300 5.58 11.94 5.07
CA MET A 300 6.95 12.40 5.27
C MET A 300 7.11 13.19 6.59
N PRO A 301 8.34 13.35 7.10
CA PRO A 301 8.56 14.01 8.41
C PRO A 301 8.23 15.51 8.50
N ASP A 302 7.68 16.14 7.44
CA ASP A 302 7.08 17.47 7.56
C ASP A 302 5.58 17.43 7.90
N ASN A 303 5.04 16.23 8.14
CA ASN A 303 3.66 15.97 8.58
C ASN A 303 2.59 16.51 7.62
N LYS A 304 2.94 16.66 6.33
CA LYS A 304 2.02 17.18 5.30
C LYS A 304 2.30 16.67 3.89
N THR A 305 3.53 16.26 3.58
CA THR A 305 3.83 15.63 2.28
C THR A 305 3.54 14.15 2.39
N VAL A 306 2.74 13.62 1.48
CA VAL A 306 2.40 12.20 1.42
C VAL A 306 2.79 11.66 0.05
N TYR A 307 3.49 10.54 0.01
CA TYR A 307 3.67 9.76 -1.21
C TYR A 307 2.66 8.62 -1.20
N ILE A 308 1.94 8.47 -2.29
CA ILE A 308 0.91 7.45 -2.45
C ILE A 308 1.38 6.51 -3.55
N THR A 309 1.39 5.22 -3.25
CA THR A 309 1.73 4.16 -4.21
C THR A 309 0.45 3.61 -4.82
N ASP A 310 0.54 3.22 -6.10
CA ASP A 310 -0.60 2.93 -6.96
C ASP A 310 -0.34 1.59 -7.67
N ASP A 311 -0.98 0.53 -7.16
CA ASP A 311 -0.81 -0.84 -7.64
C ASP A 311 -1.83 -1.18 -8.75
N GLY A 312 -1.33 -1.59 -9.90
CA GLY A 312 -2.13 -1.82 -11.08
C GLY A 312 -1.26 -1.96 -12.32
N THR A 313 -1.88 -1.88 -13.50
CA THR A 313 -1.16 -2.10 -14.78
C THR A 313 -0.71 -0.80 -15.45
N ASN A 314 -1.52 0.25 -15.37
CA ASN A 314 -1.26 1.58 -15.90
C ASN A 314 -1.50 2.62 -14.80
N THR A 315 -0.55 2.69 -13.88
CA THR A 315 -0.58 3.49 -12.65
C THR A 315 0.42 4.64 -12.69
N MET A 316 0.40 5.48 -11.66
CA MET A 316 1.17 6.72 -11.63
C MET A 316 1.95 6.91 -10.33
N LEU A 317 2.95 7.80 -10.38
CA LEU A 317 3.60 8.32 -9.17
C LEU A 317 2.81 9.51 -8.64
N ILE A 318 2.47 9.46 -7.36
CA ILE A 318 1.57 10.45 -6.74
C ILE A 318 2.26 11.08 -5.53
N MET A 319 2.12 12.40 -5.43
CA MET A 319 2.51 13.15 -4.23
C MET A 319 1.38 14.10 -3.85
N PHE A 320 0.97 14.05 -2.58
CA PHE A 320 0.03 15.00 -1.99
C PHE A 320 0.78 15.94 -1.04
N VAL A 321 0.40 17.21 -1.00
CA VAL A 321 0.95 18.20 -0.08
C VAL A 321 -0.21 18.93 0.60
N ALA A 322 -0.38 18.69 1.90
CA ALA A 322 -1.41 19.34 2.69
C ALA A 322 -1.11 20.83 2.88
N GLN A 323 -2.06 21.68 2.51
CA GLN A 323 -1.99 23.13 2.56
C GLN A 323 -3.38 23.74 2.29
N ASP A 324 -3.60 24.99 2.71
CA ASP A 324 -4.80 25.74 2.30
C ASP A 324 -4.76 26.14 0.81
N ALA A 325 -5.86 26.72 0.32
CA ALA A 325 -6.00 27.13 -1.07
C ALA A 325 -4.97 28.21 -1.48
N GLU A 326 -4.52 29.03 -0.54
CA GLU A 326 -3.48 30.06 -0.72
C GLU A 326 -2.05 29.50 -0.66
N GLY A 327 -1.88 28.22 -0.29
CA GLY A 327 -0.60 27.52 -0.19
C GLY A 327 0.11 27.67 1.16
N ASN A 328 -0.60 28.04 2.22
CA ASN A 328 -0.07 28.06 3.58
C ASN A 328 -0.19 26.68 4.26
N ASP A 329 0.68 26.44 5.23
CA ASP A 329 0.69 25.21 6.02
C ASP A 329 -0.57 25.10 6.89
N LEU A 330 -1.18 23.91 6.88
CA LEU A 330 -2.20 23.51 7.85
C LEU A 330 -1.56 23.13 9.20
N PRO A 331 -2.36 22.92 10.27
CA PRO A 331 -1.86 22.23 11.46
C PRO A 331 -1.14 20.92 11.09
N ALA A 332 -0.06 20.59 11.79
CA ALA A 332 0.71 19.39 11.49
C ALA A 332 -0.17 18.13 11.63
N GLY A 333 -0.18 17.29 10.60
CA GLY A 333 -1.02 16.09 10.53
C GLY A 333 -2.44 16.34 10.04
N ASP A 334 -2.83 17.59 9.77
CA ASP A 334 -4.08 17.87 9.06
C ASP A 334 -3.89 17.59 7.56
N LEU A 335 -4.54 16.54 7.08
CA LEU A 335 -4.52 16.10 5.68
C LEU A 335 -5.86 16.37 4.97
N SER A 336 -6.75 17.15 5.58
CA SER A 336 -8.12 17.39 5.10
C SER A 336 -8.21 18.16 3.79
N GLN A 337 -7.12 18.80 3.35
CA GLN A 337 -7.07 19.54 2.10
C GLN A 337 -5.63 19.73 1.62
N GLY A 338 -5.46 19.88 0.30
CA GLY A 338 -4.11 20.06 -0.23
C GLY A 338 -4.05 19.96 -1.75
N ARG A 339 -2.82 20.02 -2.26
CA ARG A 339 -2.52 19.87 -3.68
C ARG A 339 -2.05 18.46 -4.00
N LEU A 340 -2.58 17.90 -5.09
CA LEU A 340 -2.17 16.61 -5.62
C LEU A 340 -1.22 16.82 -6.81
N TYR A 341 -0.22 15.96 -6.96
CA TYR A 341 0.77 16.04 -8.02
C TYR A 341 0.97 14.69 -8.71
N GLY A 342 0.98 14.70 -10.04
CA GLY A 342 1.34 13.54 -10.87
C GLY A 342 2.79 13.59 -11.32
N GLY A 343 3.53 12.50 -11.14
CA GLY A 343 4.93 12.39 -11.54
C GLY A 343 5.10 12.22 -13.05
N VAL A 344 6.22 12.72 -13.58
CA VAL A 344 6.67 12.50 -14.97
C VAL A 344 8.04 11.85 -14.96
N TRP A 345 8.13 10.65 -15.54
CA TRP A 345 9.36 9.89 -15.75
C TRP A 345 10.13 10.42 -16.97
N ASN A 346 11.20 11.18 -16.71
CA ASN A 346 12.09 11.64 -17.77
C ASN A 346 13.26 10.68 -17.88
N GLN A 347 13.06 9.56 -18.60
CA GLN A 347 14.06 8.49 -18.71
C GLN A 347 15.42 9.01 -19.17
N ILE A 348 16.46 8.66 -18.43
CA ILE A 348 17.86 8.98 -18.74
C ILE A 348 18.53 7.78 -19.41
N ALA A 349 18.35 6.58 -18.85
CA ALA A 349 18.99 5.37 -19.34
C ALA A 349 18.31 4.12 -18.79
N ASP A 350 18.42 3.03 -19.54
CA ASP A 350 18.31 1.68 -18.99
C ASP A 350 19.55 1.37 -18.14
N THR A 351 19.37 0.50 -17.16
CA THR A 351 20.44 0.06 -16.26
C THR A 351 20.37 -1.45 -16.08
N THR A 352 21.50 -2.06 -15.78
CA THR A 352 21.63 -3.50 -15.53
C THR A 352 22.30 -3.74 -14.20
N ASP A 353 21.91 -4.81 -13.54
CA ASP A 353 22.54 -5.27 -12.32
C ASP A 353 23.99 -5.71 -12.63
N PRO A 354 25.00 -5.20 -11.92
CA PRO A 354 26.40 -5.52 -12.23
C PRO A 354 26.81 -6.95 -11.84
N VAL A 355 26.01 -7.64 -11.02
CA VAL A 355 26.26 -9.01 -10.55
C VAL A 355 25.53 -10.01 -11.44
N THR A 356 24.23 -9.83 -11.66
CA THR A 356 23.40 -10.79 -12.42
C THR A 356 23.29 -10.45 -13.90
N GLY A 357 23.49 -9.19 -14.29
CA GLY A 357 23.26 -8.70 -15.65
C GLY A 357 21.79 -8.45 -15.99
N ALA A 358 20.87 -8.69 -15.06
CA ALA A 358 19.43 -8.48 -15.26
C ALA A 358 19.10 -6.97 -15.42
N PRO A 359 18.01 -6.61 -16.12
CA PRO A 359 17.53 -5.23 -16.14
C PRO A 359 17.21 -4.73 -14.72
N LEU A 360 17.80 -3.61 -14.33
CA LEU A 360 17.73 -3.08 -12.95
C LEU A 360 16.58 -2.07 -12.77
N GLY A 361 15.88 -1.68 -13.84
CA GLY A 361 14.79 -0.69 -13.78
C GLY A 361 15.15 0.72 -14.26
N GLY A 362 16.33 0.91 -14.84
CA GLY A 362 16.72 2.19 -15.43
C GLY A 362 16.90 3.33 -14.42
N ARG A 363 16.90 4.55 -14.95
CA ARG A 363 17.08 5.79 -14.20
C ARG A 363 16.40 6.97 -14.90
N ALA A 364 15.81 7.87 -14.13
CA ALA A 364 15.13 9.08 -14.63
C ALA A 364 15.33 10.33 -13.76
N TRP A 365 15.10 11.49 -14.37
CA TRP A 365 14.68 12.69 -13.63
C TRP A 365 13.16 12.65 -13.42
N LEU A 366 12.70 13.12 -12.27
CA LEU A 366 11.28 13.28 -11.97
C LEU A 366 10.89 14.76 -12.02
N SER A 367 9.85 15.04 -12.79
CA SER A 367 9.09 16.29 -12.77
C SER A 367 7.69 16.02 -12.19
N TRP A 368 6.99 17.07 -11.79
CA TRP A 368 5.68 16.96 -11.13
C TRP A 368 4.69 17.90 -11.80
N ILE A 369 3.52 17.41 -12.16
CA ILE A 369 2.41 18.19 -12.70
C ILE A 369 1.44 18.46 -11.55
N ASP A 370 1.05 19.71 -11.36
CA ASP A 370 0.04 20.10 -10.36
C ASP A 370 -1.35 19.69 -10.87
N LEU A 371 -2.03 18.86 -10.09
CA LEU A 371 -3.39 18.36 -10.39
C LEU A 371 -4.48 19.16 -9.66
N GLY A 372 -4.14 20.29 -9.06
CA GLY A 372 -5.09 21.18 -8.39
C GLY A 372 -5.19 20.96 -6.88
N HIS A 373 -5.91 21.88 -6.22
CA HIS A 373 -6.20 21.85 -4.79
C HIS A 373 -7.66 21.43 -4.56
N ALA A 374 -7.92 20.63 -3.53
CA ALA A 374 -9.28 20.27 -3.10
C ALA A 374 -9.30 20.01 -1.60
N THR A 375 -10.50 20.00 -1.02
CA THR A 375 -10.74 19.56 0.38
C THR A 375 -11.46 18.20 0.39
N SER A 376 -11.30 17.44 1.47
CA SER A 376 -12.03 16.18 1.65
C SER A 376 -13.53 16.44 1.73
N ASP A 377 -13.96 17.53 2.38
CA ASP A 377 -15.38 17.92 2.46
C ASP A 377 -15.99 18.20 1.08
N GLU A 378 -15.21 18.79 0.16
CA GLU A 378 -15.66 19.06 -1.22
C GLU A 378 -15.94 17.75 -1.97
N ILE A 379 -15.08 16.74 -1.81
CA ILE A 379 -15.26 15.43 -2.46
C ILE A 379 -16.32 14.58 -1.76
N ALA A 380 -16.34 14.57 -0.42
CA ALA A 380 -17.36 13.87 0.38
C ALA A 380 -18.76 14.35 -0.02
N GLY A 381 -18.94 15.68 -0.16
CA GLY A 381 -20.20 16.26 -0.60
C GLY A 381 -20.73 15.74 -1.94
N VAL A 382 -19.86 15.22 -2.82
CA VAL A 382 -20.23 14.65 -4.12
C VAL A 382 -20.53 13.14 -4.03
N VAL A 383 -19.85 12.40 -3.16
CA VAL A 383 -19.96 10.93 -3.09
C VAL A 383 -20.95 10.43 -2.02
N ASP A 384 -21.34 11.31 -1.09
CA ASP A 384 -22.25 11.01 0.01
C ASP A 384 -23.72 10.94 -0.43
N GLY A 385 -24.05 11.46 -1.62
CA GLY A 385 -25.40 11.48 -2.18
C GLY A 385 -26.07 10.09 -2.21
N ALA A 386 -27.40 10.07 -2.09
CA ALA A 386 -28.20 8.86 -2.26
C ALA A 386 -28.49 8.61 -3.75
N TYR A 387 -28.54 7.35 -4.17
CA TYR A 387 -28.89 6.98 -5.53
C TYR A 387 -30.35 7.35 -5.86
N ASP A 388 -30.58 8.00 -7.00
CA ASP A 388 -31.91 8.26 -7.56
C ASP A 388 -32.13 7.39 -8.81
N PRO A 389 -33.14 6.50 -8.86
CA PRO A 389 -33.36 5.64 -10.02
C PRO A 389 -33.67 6.37 -11.35
N GLN A 390 -33.97 7.67 -11.32
CA GLN A 390 -34.21 8.50 -12.50
C GLN A 390 -32.98 9.27 -12.95
N SER A 391 -32.12 9.67 -12.02
CA SER A 391 -30.98 10.56 -12.30
C SER A 391 -29.61 10.00 -11.89
N GLY A 392 -29.54 8.78 -11.37
CA GLY A 392 -28.28 8.14 -10.97
C GLY A 392 -27.71 8.67 -9.67
N TRP A 393 -26.39 8.55 -9.53
CA TRP A 393 -25.61 9.22 -8.49
C TRP A 393 -25.43 10.71 -8.79
N GLU A 394 -24.96 11.51 -7.81
CA GLU A 394 -24.78 12.95 -7.99
C GLU A 394 -23.76 13.30 -9.09
N VAL A 395 -22.71 12.48 -9.23
CA VAL A 395 -21.74 12.55 -10.32
C VAL A 395 -21.48 11.13 -10.81
N GLU A 396 -21.66 10.91 -12.11
CA GLU A 396 -21.30 9.68 -12.79
C GLU A 396 -20.12 9.89 -13.76
N PHE A 397 -19.59 8.80 -14.32
CA PHE A 397 -18.42 8.88 -15.20
C PHE A 397 -18.68 9.72 -16.47
N ASP A 398 -19.87 9.58 -17.06
CA ASP A 398 -20.28 10.29 -18.28
C ASP A 398 -20.64 11.78 -18.03
N ASP A 399 -20.82 12.21 -16.79
CA ASP A 399 -20.86 13.62 -16.41
C ASP A 399 -19.48 14.27 -16.53
N MET A 400 -18.41 13.52 -16.26
CA MET A 400 -17.03 14.00 -16.23
C MET A 400 -16.32 13.89 -17.58
N PHE A 401 -16.68 12.90 -18.41
CA PHE A 401 -15.96 12.62 -19.66
C PHE A 401 -16.90 12.40 -20.85
N ASP A 402 -16.51 12.97 -22.00
CA ASP A 402 -16.88 12.39 -23.29
C ASP A 402 -15.90 11.26 -23.61
N TYR A 403 -16.40 10.11 -24.05
CA TYR A 403 -15.59 8.92 -24.33
C TYR A 403 -16.04 8.16 -25.59
N ALA A 404 -15.12 7.39 -26.16
CA ALA A 404 -15.40 6.48 -27.27
C ALA A 404 -14.36 5.35 -27.31
N ASP A 405 -14.67 4.30 -28.06
CA ASP A 405 -13.69 3.26 -28.38
C ASP A 405 -12.60 3.81 -29.31
N PRO A 406 -11.33 3.40 -29.12
CA PRO A 406 -10.29 3.64 -30.10
C PRO A 406 -10.65 3.04 -31.47
N ASN A 407 -10.23 3.72 -32.55
CA ASN A 407 -10.28 3.15 -33.89
C ASN A 407 -9.40 1.89 -33.97
N PRO A 408 -9.62 0.97 -34.93
CA PRO A 408 -8.81 -0.24 -35.08
C PRO A 408 -7.30 -0.01 -35.29
N ASP A 409 -6.89 1.21 -35.64
CA ASP A 409 -5.50 1.62 -35.78
C ASP A 409 -4.90 2.27 -34.51
N GLY A 410 -5.65 2.27 -33.40
CA GLY A 410 -5.24 2.83 -32.11
C GLY A 410 -5.40 4.34 -32.00
N THR A 411 -5.97 5.03 -33.00
CA THR A 411 -6.26 6.47 -32.91
C THR A 411 -7.60 6.75 -32.24
N CYS A 412 -7.75 7.94 -31.65
CA CYS A 412 -9.02 8.36 -31.07
C CYS A 412 -9.92 9.11 -32.06
N PRO A 413 -11.23 8.82 -32.07
CA PRO A 413 -12.21 9.56 -32.87
C PRO A 413 -12.55 10.91 -32.22
N ASN A 414 -13.31 11.75 -32.93
CA ASN A 414 -13.96 12.95 -32.39
C ASN A 414 -13.04 13.96 -31.67
N ASP A 415 -11.77 14.03 -32.06
CA ASP A 415 -10.74 14.85 -31.41
C ASP A 415 -10.53 14.52 -29.90
N LEU A 416 -10.97 13.32 -29.47
CA LEU A 416 -10.70 12.80 -28.13
C LEU A 416 -9.21 12.48 -27.96
N THR A 417 -8.72 12.53 -26.73
CA THR A 417 -7.33 12.27 -26.40
C THR A 417 -7.15 10.81 -26.00
N SER A 418 -6.15 10.14 -26.58
CA SER A 418 -5.76 8.80 -26.17
C SER A 418 -5.04 8.87 -24.83
N VAL A 419 -5.50 8.08 -23.87
CA VAL A 419 -4.85 7.90 -22.58
C VAL A 419 -4.76 6.42 -22.23
N ASN A 420 -3.79 6.09 -21.39
CA ASN A 420 -3.68 4.78 -20.77
C ASN A 420 -3.73 4.95 -19.26
N SER A 421 -4.70 4.33 -18.61
CA SER A 421 -4.92 4.47 -17.18
C SER A 421 -5.68 3.27 -16.63
N GLY A 422 -5.42 2.96 -15.36
CA GLY A 422 -6.22 2.02 -14.58
C GLY A 422 -5.58 0.65 -14.39
N HIS A 423 -6.29 -0.20 -13.65
CA HIS A 423 -5.91 -1.58 -13.38
C HIS A 423 -6.80 -2.60 -14.11
N GLY A 424 -7.89 -2.15 -14.75
CA GLY A 424 -8.79 -2.96 -15.57
C GLY A 424 -8.73 -2.62 -17.07
N SER A 425 -9.23 -3.54 -17.89
CA SER A 425 -9.49 -3.28 -19.32
C SER A 425 -10.73 -2.40 -19.47
N PRO A 426 -10.80 -1.49 -20.47
CA PRO A 426 -9.79 -1.24 -21.51
C PRO A 426 -8.62 -0.37 -21.00
N TYR A 427 -7.39 -0.78 -21.34
CA TYR A 427 -6.17 -0.02 -20.98
C TYR A 427 -5.90 1.19 -21.86
N GLN A 428 -6.45 1.22 -23.09
CA GLN A 428 -6.43 2.41 -23.95
C GLN A 428 -7.84 3.00 -23.97
N GLU A 429 -7.95 4.29 -23.65
CA GLU A 429 -9.21 5.02 -23.67
C GLU A 429 -9.09 6.29 -24.51
N CYS A 430 -10.19 6.70 -25.14
CA CYS A 430 -10.29 7.96 -25.85
C CYS A 430 -11.22 8.88 -25.07
N LEU A 431 -10.67 9.90 -24.41
CA LEU A 431 -11.39 10.72 -23.45
C LEU A 431 -11.22 12.22 -23.71
N SER A 432 -12.21 13.02 -23.29
CA SER A 432 -12.05 14.46 -23.05
C SER A 432 -12.89 14.90 -21.85
N MET A 433 -12.40 15.87 -21.07
CA MET A 433 -13.08 16.32 -19.85
C MET A 433 -14.24 17.28 -20.13
N LYS A 434 -15.36 17.09 -19.43
CA LYS A 434 -16.53 17.97 -19.42
C LYS A 434 -16.47 18.98 -18.26
N THR A 435 -15.46 19.85 -18.30
CA THR A 435 -15.16 20.78 -17.19
C THR A 435 -16.21 21.87 -16.96
N ASP A 436 -17.16 22.03 -17.88
CA ASP A 436 -18.33 22.90 -17.75
C ASP A 436 -19.48 22.28 -16.96
N VAL A 437 -19.44 20.96 -16.75
CA VAL A 437 -20.39 20.18 -15.93
C VAL A 437 -19.80 19.91 -14.55
N VAL A 438 -18.63 19.28 -14.49
CA VAL A 438 -17.94 18.92 -13.25
C VAL A 438 -16.62 19.67 -13.15
N GLY A 439 -16.36 20.31 -12.01
CA GLY A 439 -15.13 21.08 -11.80
C GLY A 439 -13.87 20.21 -11.84
N GLU A 440 -12.77 20.72 -12.41
CA GLU A 440 -11.52 19.96 -12.54
C GLU A 440 -10.99 19.41 -11.21
N ASN A 441 -11.19 20.13 -10.10
CA ASN A 441 -10.78 19.64 -8.77
C ASN A 441 -11.50 18.35 -8.40
N ILE A 442 -12.81 18.22 -8.68
CA ILE A 442 -13.57 16.99 -8.45
C ILE A 442 -13.05 15.87 -9.36
N ILE A 443 -12.93 16.14 -10.67
CA ILE A 443 -12.43 15.14 -11.65
C ILE A 443 -11.04 14.62 -11.24
N SER A 444 -10.15 15.52 -10.80
CA SER A 444 -8.79 15.18 -10.39
C SER A 444 -8.71 14.28 -9.15
N ARG A 445 -9.78 14.21 -8.34
CA ARG A 445 -9.85 13.35 -7.14
C ARG A 445 -10.62 12.07 -7.42
N LEU A 446 -11.71 12.12 -8.18
CA LEU A 446 -12.53 10.95 -8.48
C LEU A 446 -11.90 10.06 -9.56
N GLU A 447 -11.22 10.67 -10.53
CA GLU A 447 -10.66 10.00 -11.71
C GLU A 447 -9.18 10.40 -11.90
N THR A 448 -8.42 10.29 -10.80
CA THR A 448 -7.05 10.80 -10.65
C THR A 448 -6.14 10.38 -11.79
N ARG A 449 -6.14 9.08 -12.16
CA ARG A 449 -5.26 8.55 -13.22
C ARG A 449 -5.63 9.12 -14.59
N ARG A 450 -6.91 9.12 -14.95
CA ARG A 450 -7.41 9.66 -16.23
C ARG A 450 -7.14 11.15 -16.34
N TYR A 451 -7.41 11.90 -15.27
CA TYR A 451 -7.11 13.34 -15.20
C TYR A 451 -5.60 13.60 -15.36
N ALA A 452 -4.75 12.86 -14.64
CA ALA A 452 -3.31 13.01 -14.72
C ALA A 452 -2.76 12.67 -16.13
N ALA A 453 -3.25 11.59 -16.75
CA ALA A 453 -2.88 11.22 -18.12
C ALA A 453 -3.23 12.33 -19.13
N LEU A 454 -4.44 12.89 -19.05
CA LEU A 454 -4.88 14.01 -19.90
C LEU A 454 -4.05 15.29 -19.69
N LYS A 455 -3.47 15.48 -18.50
CA LYS A 455 -2.52 16.57 -18.22
C LYS A 455 -1.08 16.25 -18.63
N GLY A 456 -0.80 15.03 -19.10
CA GLY A 456 0.52 14.60 -19.56
C GLY A 456 1.42 13.99 -18.48
N ALA A 457 0.86 13.49 -17.38
CA ALA A 457 1.61 12.73 -16.38
C ALA A 457 2.03 11.34 -16.92
N THR A 458 2.98 10.70 -16.26
CA THR A 458 3.32 9.29 -16.53
C THR A 458 2.30 8.38 -15.84
N THR A 459 1.54 7.62 -16.62
CA THR A 459 0.55 6.61 -16.17
C THR A 459 0.91 5.20 -16.66
N GLU A 460 2.20 4.98 -16.86
CA GLU A 460 2.78 3.79 -17.47
C GLU A 460 3.39 2.84 -16.44
N PHE A 461 3.39 3.23 -15.15
CA PHE A 461 3.91 2.38 -14.10
C PHE A 461 3.00 1.17 -13.90
N ARG A 462 3.60 0.09 -13.38
CA ARG A 462 2.93 -1.16 -13.08
C ARG A 462 3.34 -1.60 -11.69
N LYS A 463 2.37 -2.03 -10.88
CA LYS A 463 2.55 -2.57 -9.53
C LYS A 463 3.52 -1.76 -8.67
N VAL A 464 3.19 -0.47 -8.48
CA VAL A 464 3.95 0.40 -7.58
C VAL A 464 3.44 0.12 -6.18
N GLU A 465 4.20 -0.68 -5.45
CA GLU A 465 3.72 -1.33 -4.24
C GLU A 465 4.30 -0.66 -2.97
N GLY A 466 5.10 -1.38 -2.17
CA GLY A 466 5.62 -0.89 -0.91
C GLY A 466 6.59 0.30 -1.03
N ALA A 467 6.64 1.15 -0.01
CA ALA A 467 7.59 2.25 0.10
C ALA A 467 8.10 2.49 1.52
N SER A 468 9.34 2.98 1.65
CA SER A 468 9.94 3.29 2.96
C SER A 468 10.99 4.39 2.89
N TYR A 469 11.09 5.21 3.94
CA TYR A 469 11.96 6.39 3.94
C TYR A 469 13.22 6.24 4.80
N ASP A 470 14.37 6.59 4.22
CA ASP A 470 15.62 6.80 4.92
C ASP A 470 15.89 8.29 5.14
N ALA A 471 15.59 8.74 6.36
CA ALA A 471 15.80 10.12 6.78
C ALA A 471 17.27 10.57 6.74
N SER A 472 18.22 9.66 6.94
CA SER A 472 19.65 9.99 6.96
C SER A 472 20.18 10.34 5.56
N ARG A 473 19.64 9.69 4.53
CA ARG A 473 20.02 9.91 3.12
C ARG A 473 19.05 10.79 2.36
N ARG A 474 17.86 11.05 2.93
CA ARG A 474 16.73 11.73 2.27
C ARG A 474 16.31 11.00 0.99
N VAL A 475 16.11 9.70 1.15
CA VAL A 475 15.73 8.77 0.08
C VAL A 475 14.44 8.08 0.47
N LEU A 476 13.47 8.06 -0.44
CA LEU A 476 12.35 7.13 -0.39
C LEU A 476 12.73 5.92 -1.25
N TYR A 477 12.61 4.72 -0.70
CA TYR A 477 12.65 3.48 -1.46
C TYR A 477 11.23 3.12 -1.88
N MET A 478 11.09 2.48 -3.02
CA MET A 478 9.81 2.06 -3.59
C MET A 478 10.02 0.72 -4.29
N ALA A 479 9.09 -0.20 -4.10
CA ALA A 479 9.06 -1.48 -4.78
C ALA A 479 8.21 -1.36 -6.05
N ILE A 480 8.68 -2.01 -7.11
CA ILE A 480 7.91 -2.22 -8.33
C ILE A 480 7.98 -3.71 -8.61
N SER A 481 6.83 -4.37 -8.50
CA SER A 481 6.78 -5.83 -8.57
C SER A 481 7.07 -6.37 -9.96
N ASP A 482 6.70 -5.65 -11.02
CA ASP A 482 6.88 -6.09 -12.40
C ASP A 482 7.23 -4.91 -13.32
N ILE A 483 8.38 -4.99 -13.99
CA ILE A 483 8.73 -4.08 -15.08
C ILE A 483 8.22 -4.70 -16.38
N GLY A 484 6.96 -4.41 -16.69
CA GLY A 484 6.22 -4.94 -17.83
C GLY A 484 5.13 -4.00 -18.31
N SER A 485 4.31 -4.45 -19.26
CA SER A 485 3.16 -3.70 -19.79
C SER A 485 3.52 -2.26 -20.23
N GLY A 486 2.90 -1.23 -19.63
CA GLY A 486 3.11 0.17 -19.98
C GLY A 486 4.54 0.66 -19.74
N MET A 487 5.32 -0.01 -18.89
CA MET A 487 6.72 0.37 -18.62
C MET A 487 7.69 0.01 -19.75
N LEU A 488 7.27 -0.79 -20.72
CA LEU A 488 8.08 -1.19 -21.87
C LEU A 488 8.00 -0.14 -22.97
N ASP A 489 8.94 -0.16 -23.93
CA ASP A 489 8.84 0.69 -25.13
C ASP A 489 7.67 0.20 -26.01
N GLY A 490 6.48 0.74 -25.74
CA GLY A 490 5.20 0.13 -26.07
C GLY A 490 4.29 0.98 -26.94
N ASN A 491 4.65 2.25 -27.22
CA ASN A 491 3.93 3.12 -28.15
C ASN A 491 4.13 2.65 -29.59
N THR A 492 3.39 1.59 -29.89
CA THR A 492 3.35 0.90 -31.16
C THR A 492 1.94 1.01 -31.72
N THR A 493 1.82 0.80 -33.03
CA THR A 493 0.54 0.58 -33.69
C THR A 493 0.20 -0.92 -33.77
N ASP A 494 0.83 -1.77 -32.95
CA ASP A 494 0.53 -3.21 -32.93
C ASP A 494 -0.78 -3.41 -32.16
N PRO A 495 -1.87 -3.89 -32.80
CA PRO A 495 -3.14 -4.12 -32.11
C PRO A 495 -3.08 -5.23 -31.03
N ALA A 496 -1.95 -5.97 -30.92
CA ALA A 496 -1.70 -6.88 -29.80
C ALA A 496 -1.04 -6.19 -28.57
N SER A 497 -0.54 -4.96 -28.72
CA SER A 497 -0.10 -4.11 -27.61
C SER A 497 -1.29 -3.28 -27.14
N THR A 498 -1.60 -3.27 -25.84
CA THR A 498 -2.77 -2.53 -25.31
C THR A 498 -2.41 -1.57 -24.19
N TYR A 499 -1.18 -1.63 -23.66
CA TYR A 499 -0.84 -0.98 -22.38
C TYR A 499 -0.25 0.44 -22.52
N ASP A 500 0.20 0.86 -23.69
CA ASP A 500 0.72 2.24 -23.91
C ASP A 500 0.46 2.72 -25.36
N VAL A 501 -0.61 2.21 -25.98
CA VAL A 501 -0.99 2.66 -27.33
C VAL A 501 -1.57 4.07 -27.26
N GLY A 502 -0.95 4.99 -28.00
CA GLY A 502 -1.36 6.40 -28.00
C GLY A 502 -1.04 7.16 -26.70
N GLY A 503 -0.44 6.48 -25.72
CA GLY A 503 0.04 7.07 -24.48
C GLY A 503 1.32 7.88 -24.64
N ASN A 504 1.84 8.36 -23.51
CA ASN A 504 2.98 9.28 -23.51
C ASN A 504 4.32 8.56 -23.79
N ASN A 505 4.41 7.25 -23.56
CA ASN A 505 5.64 6.45 -23.69
C ASN A 505 6.85 7.09 -23.01
N HIS A 506 6.65 7.73 -21.86
CA HIS A 506 7.70 8.27 -21.01
C HIS A 506 8.68 7.18 -20.55
N VAL A 507 8.15 6.01 -20.15
CA VAL A 507 8.88 4.84 -19.66
C VAL A 507 9.12 3.86 -20.81
N ARG A 508 10.38 3.47 -21.01
CA ARG A 508 10.84 2.62 -22.13
C ARG A 508 11.91 1.67 -21.63
N LEU A 509 11.58 0.86 -20.63
CA LEU A 509 12.54 -0.02 -19.95
C LEU A 509 12.58 -1.41 -20.60
N ALA A 510 13.71 -2.10 -20.41
CA ALA A 510 13.77 -3.54 -20.68
C ALA A 510 12.95 -4.31 -19.64
N ALA A 511 12.20 -5.31 -20.10
CA ALA A 511 11.31 -6.10 -19.26
C ALA A 511 12.05 -6.84 -18.14
N ASN A 512 11.47 -6.83 -16.96
CA ASN A 512 11.88 -7.68 -15.85
C ASN A 512 10.67 -8.07 -15.01
N LYS A 513 10.19 -9.29 -15.23
CA LYS A 513 9.05 -9.86 -14.54
C LYS A 513 9.29 -10.09 -13.04
N CYS A 514 10.54 -10.12 -12.59
CA CYS A 514 10.89 -10.32 -11.18
C CYS A 514 10.92 -9.03 -10.36
N GLY A 515 10.66 -7.88 -10.99
CA GLY A 515 10.58 -6.59 -10.32
C GLY A 515 11.92 -6.01 -9.86
N ALA A 516 11.82 -4.84 -9.23
CA ALA A 516 12.97 -4.09 -8.72
C ALA A 516 12.61 -3.15 -7.57
N ILE A 517 13.61 -2.84 -6.75
CA ILE A 517 13.57 -1.76 -5.77
C ILE A 517 14.20 -0.50 -6.38
N TYR A 518 13.52 0.63 -6.24
CA TYR A 518 13.94 1.94 -6.68
C TYR A 518 14.31 2.84 -5.51
N GLU A 519 15.32 3.69 -5.71
CA GLU A 519 15.67 4.81 -4.83
C GLU A 519 15.20 6.13 -5.46
N LEU A 520 14.41 6.89 -4.70
CA LEU A 520 13.93 8.22 -5.04
C LEU A 520 14.64 9.26 -4.17
N ARG A 521 15.52 10.08 -4.78
CA ARG A 521 16.25 11.13 -4.05
C ARG A 521 15.45 12.41 -3.97
N MET A 522 15.37 12.98 -2.76
CA MET A 522 14.50 14.11 -2.47
C MET A 522 15.24 15.44 -2.28
N SER A 523 14.57 16.53 -2.65
CA SER A 523 15.04 17.91 -2.51
C SER A 523 14.00 18.77 -1.80
N SER A 524 14.47 19.75 -1.02
CA SER A 524 13.64 20.75 -0.35
C SER A 524 13.31 21.98 -1.19
N ARG A 525 13.73 21.99 -2.46
CA ARG A 525 13.47 23.08 -3.42
C ARG A 525 12.69 22.55 -4.62
N GLY A 526 11.58 21.87 -4.32
CA GLY A 526 10.59 21.38 -5.25
C GLY A 526 10.02 22.48 -6.15
N ARG A 527 9.78 22.16 -7.42
CA ARG A 527 9.05 22.97 -8.38
C ARG A 527 8.29 22.03 -9.28
N ASP A 528 7.06 22.40 -9.59
CA ASP A 528 6.22 21.73 -10.58
C ASP A 528 6.72 22.03 -12.00
N SER A 529 6.03 21.47 -12.99
CA SER A 529 6.37 21.57 -14.41
C SER A 529 6.12 22.96 -14.99
N ASP A 530 5.27 23.78 -14.36
CA ASP A 530 5.04 25.18 -14.70
C ASP A 530 6.07 26.12 -14.03
N GLY A 531 6.92 25.57 -13.17
CA GLY A 531 7.97 26.28 -12.46
C GLY A 531 7.51 26.94 -11.17
N ASN A 532 6.31 26.68 -10.66
CA ASN A 532 5.88 27.15 -9.35
C ASN A 532 6.55 26.34 -8.24
N PRO A 533 6.87 26.95 -7.08
CA PRO A 533 7.37 26.21 -5.92
C PRO A 533 6.34 25.20 -5.40
N ILE A 534 6.80 23.98 -5.09
CA ILE A 534 5.99 23.00 -4.35
C ILE A 534 6.28 23.20 -2.87
N ASN A 535 5.23 23.35 -2.04
CA ASN A 535 5.34 23.60 -0.61
C ASN A 535 5.71 22.33 0.19
N SER A 536 6.82 21.68 -0.16
CA SER A 536 7.29 20.46 0.49
C SER A 536 8.81 20.47 0.63
N LYS A 537 9.30 19.90 1.74
CA LYS A 537 10.74 19.64 1.92
C LYS A 537 11.19 18.33 1.27
N TYR A 538 10.27 17.52 0.74
CA TYR A 538 10.51 16.14 0.37
C TYR A 538 10.06 15.86 -1.07
N VAL A 539 10.45 16.71 -2.02
CA VAL A 539 10.09 16.52 -3.45
C VAL A 539 11.12 15.63 -4.13
N ALA A 540 10.73 14.45 -4.59
CA ALA A 540 11.59 13.52 -5.31
C ALA A 540 12.01 14.11 -6.67
N ARG A 541 13.28 13.96 -7.01
CA ARG A 541 13.89 14.56 -8.21
C ARG A 541 14.52 13.53 -9.14
N THR A 542 14.97 12.41 -8.61
CA THR A 542 15.51 11.30 -9.41
C THR A 542 14.95 10.01 -8.90
N MET A 543 14.75 9.06 -9.80
CA MET A 543 14.40 7.69 -9.49
C MET A 543 15.38 6.76 -10.19
N SER A 544 15.85 5.72 -9.52
CA SER A 544 16.81 4.76 -10.09
C SER A 544 16.65 3.39 -9.44
N GLY A 545 16.64 2.33 -10.23
CA GLY A 545 16.69 0.98 -9.70
C GLY A 545 18.01 0.68 -8.99
N ILE A 546 17.95 -0.01 -7.85
CA ILE A 546 19.10 -0.30 -6.97
C ILE A 546 19.27 -1.78 -6.62
N LEU A 547 18.25 -2.59 -6.88
CA LEU A 547 18.22 -4.03 -6.70
C LEU A 547 17.09 -4.58 -7.58
N ALA A 548 17.32 -5.68 -8.29
CA ALA A 548 16.29 -6.31 -9.12
C ALA A 548 16.31 -7.83 -8.99
N GLY A 549 15.15 -8.44 -9.16
CA GLY A 549 15.03 -9.88 -9.30
C GLY A 549 15.65 -10.36 -10.61
N HIS A 550 16.07 -11.62 -10.65
CA HIS A 550 16.72 -12.22 -11.82
C HIS A 550 15.84 -13.32 -12.40
N GLN A 551 15.25 -13.05 -13.56
CA GLN A 551 14.45 -14.02 -14.29
C GLN A 551 15.34 -15.12 -14.89
N ILE A 552 15.04 -16.37 -14.56
CA ILE A 552 15.78 -17.56 -15.02
C ILE A 552 14.94 -18.48 -15.92
N ALA A 553 13.61 -18.29 -15.96
CA ALA A 553 12.71 -19.01 -16.85
C ALA A 553 11.51 -18.14 -17.28
N THR A 554 10.84 -18.54 -18.36
CA THR A 554 9.67 -17.83 -18.92
C THR A 554 8.36 -18.60 -18.77
N SER A 555 8.41 -19.78 -18.14
CA SER A 555 7.26 -20.67 -17.96
C SER A 555 7.49 -21.63 -16.79
N GLY A 556 6.42 -22.12 -16.19
CA GLY A 556 6.48 -22.97 -14.99
C GLY A 556 6.53 -22.14 -13.71
N SER A 557 6.73 -22.82 -12.57
CA SER A 557 6.95 -22.19 -11.26
C SER A 557 8.41 -21.75 -11.10
N ASN A 558 8.66 -20.83 -10.17
CA ASN A 558 9.99 -20.30 -9.87
C ASN A 558 10.69 -19.71 -11.11
N GLN A 559 9.99 -18.82 -11.84
CA GLN A 559 10.56 -18.12 -13.00
C GLN A 559 11.70 -17.17 -12.61
N CYS A 560 11.75 -16.75 -11.35
CA CYS A 560 12.81 -15.93 -10.78
C CYS A 560 13.77 -16.77 -9.95
N SER A 561 15.01 -16.30 -9.84
CA SER A 561 16.06 -16.99 -9.09
C SER A 561 15.73 -17.03 -7.61
N LEU A 562 15.68 -18.24 -7.05
CA LEU A 562 15.55 -18.46 -5.60
C LEU A 562 16.76 -17.98 -4.77
N ASP A 563 17.76 -17.34 -5.37
CA ASP A 563 18.86 -16.67 -4.66
C ASP A 563 18.69 -15.14 -4.61
N GLY A 564 17.59 -14.61 -5.15
CA GLY A 564 17.26 -13.18 -5.15
C GLY A 564 15.77 -12.95 -4.95
N ILE A 565 15.37 -11.68 -5.08
CA ILE A 565 13.97 -11.28 -4.94
C ILE A 565 13.14 -11.67 -6.17
N GLY A 566 11.84 -11.87 -5.99
CA GLY A 566 10.84 -11.96 -7.05
C GLY A 566 9.57 -11.24 -6.62
N ASN A 567 9.08 -10.32 -7.47
CA ASN A 567 7.93 -9.45 -7.18
C ASN A 567 7.99 -8.83 -5.78
N PRO A 568 8.97 -7.94 -5.55
CA PRO A 568 9.05 -7.23 -4.29
C PRO A 568 7.82 -6.35 -4.13
N ASP A 569 7.16 -6.51 -3.00
CA ASP A 569 5.96 -5.78 -2.63
C ASP A 569 6.28 -4.88 -1.42
N ASN A 570 5.86 -5.27 -0.22
CA ASN A 570 5.98 -4.46 0.97
C ASN A 570 7.46 -4.32 1.38
N ILE A 571 7.91 -3.11 1.75
CA ILE A 571 9.29 -2.84 2.16
C ILE A 571 9.39 -1.95 3.39
N THR A 572 10.45 -2.15 4.20
CA THR A 572 10.81 -1.23 5.28
C THR A 572 12.30 -1.06 5.45
N PHE A 573 12.74 0.19 5.60
CA PHE A 573 14.12 0.51 5.91
C PHE A 573 14.33 0.54 7.43
N LEU A 574 15.40 -0.11 7.90
CA LEU A 574 15.77 -0.14 9.32
C LEU A 574 16.91 0.87 9.56
N PRO A 575 16.62 2.06 10.11
CA PRO A 575 17.65 3.06 10.40
C PRO A 575 18.68 2.52 11.40
N GLY A 576 19.92 3.00 11.35
CA GLY A 576 21.02 2.51 12.20
C GLY A 576 21.59 1.15 11.78
N TYR A 577 20.73 0.22 11.37
CA TYR A 577 21.14 -1.10 10.83
C TYR A 577 21.47 -1.05 9.34
N ASN A 578 20.90 -0.10 8.62
CA ASN A 578 21.15 0.13 7.19
C ASN A 578 20.78 -1.12 6.36
N LEU A 579 19.64 -1.71 6.72
CA LEU A 579 19.02 -2.82 6.04
C LEU A 579 17.72 -2.34 5.41
N LEU A 580 17.43 -2.83 4.20
CA LEU A 580 16.10 -2.76 3.62
C LEU A 580 15.48 -4.15 3.73
N ILE A 581 14.35 -4.27 4.41
CA ILE A 581 13.56 -5.49 4.46
C ILE A 581 12.56 -5.46 3.30
N ILE A 582 12.41 -6.60 2.65
CA ILE A 582 11.61 -6.76 1.42
C ILE A 582 10.75 -8.01 1.58
N GLY A 583 9.43 -7.86 1.53
CA GLY A 583 8.48 -8.94 1.33
C GLY A 583 8.22 -9.17 -0.16
N GLU A 584 7.81 -10.39 -0.50
CA GLU A 584 7.39 -10.80 -1.83
C GLU A 584 5.87 -11.09 -1.86
N ASP A 585 5.25 -10.75 -2.99
CA ASP A 585 3.98 -11.26 -3.52
C ASP A 585 4.25 -11.76 -4.94
N ALA A 586 4.71 -13.01 -5.06
CA ALA A 586 5.21 -13.56 -6.32
C ALA A 586 4.16 -14.26 -7.19
N GLY A 587 2.94 -14.41 -6.70
CA GLY A 587 1.88 -15.06 -7.45
C GLY A 587 2.25 -16.48 -7.93
N ASN A 588 1.51 -16.95 -8.93
CA ASN A 588 1.56 -18.36 -9.36
C ASN A 588 2.80 -18.77 -10.17
N SER A 589 3.72 -17.85 -10.46
CA SER A 589 4.74 -18.12 -11.47
C SER A 589 6.14 -17.56 -11.17
N VAL A 590 6.27 -16.54 -10.33
CA VAL A 590 7.57 -15.90 -10.07
C VAL A 590 8.35 -16.68 -9.03
N HIS A 591 7.81 -16.84 -7.82
CA HIS A 591 8.24 -17.79 -6.79
C HIS A 591 7.03 -18.60 -6.33
N GLN A 592 7.23 -19.87 -6.01
CA GLN A 592 6.15 -20.72 -5.49
C GLN A 592 5.91 -20.50 -3.98
N ILE A 593 6.94 -20.00 -3.29
CA ILE A 593 6.92 -19.70 -1.87
C ILE A 593 7.52 -18.32 -1.74
N ASP A 594 6.74 -17.41 -1.17
CA ASP A 594 7.20 -16.05 -0.89
C ASP A 594 8.16 -16.00 0.29
N MET A 595 8.99 -14.98 0.24
CA MET A 595 10.16 -14.87 1.09
C MET A 595 10.28 -13.46 1.62
N VAL A 596 10.76 -13.34 2.85
CA VAL A 596 11.23 -12.05 3.37
C VAL A 596 12.75 -12.01 3.28
N TRP A 597 13.26 -10.92 2.73
CA TRP A 597 14.69 -10.66 2.56
C TRP A 597 15.16 -9.48 3.40
N ALA A 598 16.39 -9.58 3.91
CA ALA A 598 17.14 -8.45 4.45
C ALA A 598 18.27 -8.09 3.47
N TYR A 599 18.19 -6.91 2.87
CA TYR A 599 19.18 -6.36 1.97
C TYR A 599 20.13 -5.41 2.70
N ASP A 600 21.41 -5.79 2.79
CA ASP A 600 22.46 -4.93 3.37
C ASP A 600 22.84 -3.84 2.38
N MET A 601 22.42 -2.61 2.67
CA MET A 601 22.65 -1.46 1.79
C MET A 601 24.13 -1.10 1.62
N ARG A 602 25.01 -1.55 2.52
CA ARG A 602 26.46 -1.31 2.48
C ARG A 602 27.18 -2.34 1.64
N LYS A 603 26.89 -3.61 1.91
CA LYS A 603 27.54 -4.74 1.22
C LYS A 603 26.90 -5.08 -0.11
N LYS A 604 25.65 -4.66 -0.33
CA LYS A 604 24.83 -5.04 -1.48
C LYS A 604 24.60 -6.55 -1.52
N GLU A 605 24.29 -7.12 -0.35
CA GLU A 605 24.08 -8.56 -0.14
C GLU A 605 22.65 -8.80 0.36
N LEU A 606 21.98 -9.80 -0.22
CA LEU A 606 20.67 -10.28 0.23
C LEU A 606 20.82 -11.44 1.20
N THR A 607 19.99 -11.45 2.25
CA THR A 607 19.86 -12.58 3.18
C THR A 607 18.39 -12.93 3.33
N ARG A 608 18.00 -14.16 3.03
CA ARG A 608 16.65 -14.65 3.31
C ARG A 608 16.44 -14.81 4.82
N ILE A 609 15.40 -14.18 5.35
CA ILE A 609 15.08 -14.21 6.78
C ILE A 609 13.81 -15.00 7.10
N GLN A 610 12.93 -15.20 6.11
CA GLN A 610 11.69 -15.97 6.24
C GLN A 610 11.28 -16.60 4.91
N SER A 611 10.55 -17.71 4.98
CA SER A 611 9.76 -18.27 3.87
C SER A 611 8.38 -18.69 4.38
N THR A 612 7.37 -18.56 3.54
CA THR A 612 5.96 -18.83 3.87
C THR A 612 5.51 -20.24 3.46
N PRO A 613 4.30 -20.67 3.88
CA PRO A 613 3.64 -21.81 3.28
C PRO A 613 3.31 -21.57 1.80
N PHE A 614 2.93 -22.63 1.09
CA PHE A 614 2.43 -22.55 -0.28
C PHE A 614 1.36 -21.48 -0.47
N GLY A 615 1.41 -20.78 -1.60
CA GLY A 615 0.35 -19.87 -2.05
C GLY A 615 0.03 -18.73 -1.10
N SER A 616 0.96 -18.40 -0.19
CA SER A 616 0.95 -17.22 0.66
C SER A 616 1.95 -16.20 0.13
N GLU A 617 1.57 -14.94 0.11
CA GLU A 617 2.48 -13.80 0.08
C GLU A 617 3.02 -13.43 1.48
N THR A 618 3.94 -12.47 1.48
CA THR A 618 4.41 -11.79 2.69
C THR A 618 4.09 -10.30 2.66
N THR A 619 3.25 -9.86 3.58
CA THR A 619 2.83 -8.46 3.72
C THR A 619 3.31 -7.87 5.06
N SER A 620 3.15 -6.55 5.23
CA SER A 620 3.32 -5.84 6.49
C SER A 620 4.71 -5.99 7.10
N VAL A 621 5.74 -6.04 6.25
CA VAL A 621 7.11 -5.92 6.73
C VAL A 621 7.36 -4.48 7.19
N TYR A 622 7.06 -4.19 8.45
CA TYR A 622 7.12 -2.84 9.02
C TYR A 622 7.98 -2.77 10.28
N TRP A 623 8.77 -1.69 10.41
CA TRP A 623 9.76 -1.54 11.47
C TRP A 623 9.31 -0.56 12.56
N TYR A 624 9.28 -1.06 13.79
CA TYR A 624 9.10 -0.29 15.01
C TYR A 624 10.44 -0.20 15.75
N PRO A 625 11.17 0.92 15.66
CA PRO A 625 12.52 1.03 16.23
C PRO A 625 12.55 0.94 17.75
N ASN A 626 11.49 1.41 18.41
CA ASN A 626 11.36 1.43 19.85
C ASN A 626 9.88 1.48 20.24
N LEU A 627 9.40 0.41 20.85
CA LEU A 627 8.08 0.25 21.45
C LEU A 627 8.30 -0.27 22.86
N ASN A 628 8.17 0.62 23.85
CA ASN A 628 8.47 0.38 25.27
C ASN A 628 9.83 -0.28 25.54
N GLY A 629 10.88 0.15 24.84
CA GLY A 629 12.25 -0.35 25.05
C GLY A 629 12.63 -1.57 24.19
N TRP A 630 11.76 -2.00 23.28
CA TRP A 630 12.02 -3.10 22.35
C TRP A 630 11.82 -2.68 20.89
N GLY A 631 12.56 -3.27 19.97
CA GLY A 631 12.36 -3.09 18.53
C GLY A 631 11.59 -4.27 17.93
N TYR A 632 10.73 -4.01 16.95
CA TYR A 632 9.93 -5.04 16.29
C TYR A 632 9.97 -4.88 14.78
N LEU A 633 10.22 -5.96 14.06
CA LEU A 633 9.95 -6.07 12.63
C LEU A 633 8.72 -6.95 12.47
N MET A 634 7.64 -6.39 11.97
CA MET A 634 6.43 -7.14 11.63
C MET A 634 6.68 -8.02 10.40
N SER A 635 5.95 -9.12 10.31
CA SER A 635 5.76 -9.88 9.09
C SER A 635 4.42 -10.59 9.19
N VAL A 636 3.67 -10.55 8.10
CA VAL A 636 2.40 -11.22 7.97
C VAL A 636 2.52 -12.24 6.84
N VAL A 637 1.86 -13.37 7.03
CA VAL A 637 1.71 -14.42 6.03
C VAL A 637 0.25 -14.38 5.61
N GLN A 638 -0.03 -13.76 4.46
CA GLN A 638 -1.39 -13.62 3.97
C GLN A 638 -1.86 -14.96 3.35
N HIS A 639 -3.17 -15.22 3.46
CA HIS A 639 -3.94 -16.21 2.70
C HIS A 639 -3.22 -17.49 2.25
N PRO A 640 -2.60 -18.30 3.15
CA PRO A 640 -1.98 -19.56 2.74
C PRO A 640 -2.85 -20.39 1.81
N TYR A 641 -2.22 -20.91 0.76
CA TYR A 641 -2.82 -21.67 -0.35
C TYR A 641 -3.79 -20.84 -1.21
N GLY A 642 -3.72 -19.50 -1.15
CA GLY A 642 -4.64 -18.57 -1.79
C GLY A 642 -4.29 -18.22 -3.23
N GLU A 643 -3.02 -17.88 -3.50
CA GLU A 643 -2.56 -17.56 -4.85
C GLU A 643 -2.33 -18.83 -5.67
N SER A 644 -1.30 -19.59 -5.24
CA SER A 644 -0.75 -20.76 -5.93
C SER A 644 -1.08 -22.02 -5.16
N ASP A 645 -1.10 -23.14 -5.88
CA ASP A 645 -1.15 -24.46 -5.25
C ASP A 645 -2.34 -24.67 -4.28
N GLY A 646 -3.49 -24.02 -4.51
CA GLY A 646 -4.67 -24.14 -3.63
C GLY A 646 -5.20 -25.57 -3.43
N GLY A 647 -4.88 -26.48 -4.35
CA GLY A 647 -5.13 -27.92 -4.17
C GLY A 647 -4.32 -28.57 -3.03
N GLU A 648 -3.23 -27.94 -2.60
CA GLU A 648 -2.37 -28.41 -1.51
C GLU A 648 -2.93 -28.11 -0.12
N LEU A 649 -3.97 -27.28 0.00
CA LEU A 649 -4.70 -27.09 1.26
C LEU A 649 -5.22 -28.43 1.81
N ALA A 650 -5.65 -29.35 0.92
CA ALA A 650 -6.10 -30.68 1.30
C ALA A 650 -5.01 -31.53 1.99
N ASN A 651 -3.74 -31.15 1.83
CA ASN A 651 -2.57 -31.79 2.44
C ASN A 651 -2.01 -31.00 3.64
N ALA A 652 -2.59 -29.83 3.97
CA ALA A 652 -2.16 -29.02 5.09
C ALA A 652 -2.30 -29.79 6.43
N PRO A 653 -1.28 -29.78 7.31
CA PRO A 653 -1.34 -30.47 8.61
C PRO A 653 -2.52 -30.03 9.49
N GLU A 654 -2.92 -28.76 9.36
CA GLU A 654 -4.02 -28.13 10.10
C GLU A 654 -5.40 -28.30 9.42
N GLY A 655 -5.47 -28.97 8.26
CA GLY A 655 -6.68 -29.07 7.45
C GLY A 655 -7.15 -27.71 6.94
N GLU A 656 -8.47 -27.50 6.87
CA GLU A 656 -9.08 -26.23 6.38
C GLU A 656 -8.60 -24.99 7.15
N ALA A 657 -8.25 -25.13 8.44
CA ALA A 657 -7.71 -24.02 9.21
C ALA A 657 -6.36 -23.53 8.65
N GLY A 658 -5.65 -24.37 7.89
CA GLY A 658 -4.39 -24.07 7.19
C GLY A 658 -4.43 -22.78 6.38
N LYS A 659 -5.59 -22.44 5.80
CA LYS A 659 -5.78 -21.27 4.93
C LYS A 659 -5.76 -19.91 5.64
N TYR A 660 -5.88 -19.90 6.96
CA TYR A 660 -5.95 -18.65 7.74
C TYR A 660 -4.57 -17.99 7.87
N GLY A 661 -4.51 -16.71 7.53
CA GLY A 661 -3.30 -15.89 7.58
C GLY A 661 -2.77 -15.68 9.01
N HIS A 662 -1.48 -15.36 9.09
CA HIS A 662 -0.74 -15.24 10.35
C HIS A 662 -0.14 -13.85 10.50
N VAL A 663 -0.42 -13.19 11.62
CA VAL A 663 0.26 -11.97 12.04
C VAL A 663 1.37 -12.35 13.01
N GLY A 664 2.59 -11.84 12.80
CA GLY A 664 3.68 -12.07 13.73
C GLY A 664 4.79 -11.02 13.64
N TYR A 665 5.84 -11.26 14.43
CA TYR A 665 6.95 -10.33 14.54
C TYR A 665 8.29 -11.02 14.83
N PHE A 666 9.35 -10.34 14.43
CA PHE A 666 10.72 -10.56 14.89
C PHE A 666 11.04 -9.52 15.96
N LYS A 667 11.60 -9.95 17.09
CA LYS A 667 11.95 -9.07 18.21
C LYS A 667 13.42 -8.69 18.20
N PHE A 668 13.70 -7.41 18.42
CA PHE A 668 15.03 -6.81 18.43
C PHE A 668 15.25 -5.97 19.69
N PRO A 669 16.50 -5.70 20.08
CA PRO A 669 16.79 -4.61 21.00
C PRO A 669 16.31 -3.27 20.41
N ALA A 670 15.79 -2.37 21.24
CA ALA A 670 15.42 -1.03 20.79
C ALA A 670 16.62 -0.28 20.18
N LEU A 671 16.31 0.51 19.15
CA LEU A 671 17.18 1.53 18.62
C LEU A 671 16.86 2.86 19.32
N ASN A 672 17.88 3.47 19.89
CA ASN A 672 17.79 4.78 20.55
C ASN A 672 18.04 5.93 19.57
#